data_AF-A0A8H4T9N7-F1
#
_entry.id   AF-A0A8H4T9N7-F1
#
_cell.length_a   1.000
_cell.length_b   1.000
_cell.length_c   1.000
_cell.angle_alpha   90.00
_cell.angle_beta   90.00
_cell.angle_gamma   90.00
#
_symmetry.space_group_name_H-M   'P 1'
#
loop_
_entity.id
_entity.type
_entity.pdbx_description
1 polymer ?
#
loop_
_entity_poly.entity_id
_entity_poly.type
_entity_poly.pdbx_seq_one_letter_code
_entity_poly.pdbx_strand_id
1 'polypeptide(L)'
;MFTATCRNLPYVLVLYLSFTTFLFQTASCLAVRSSEDTSNDYTKRADDSGDVYLLGVGKADVTGPVVELNLMGYADLGQIGTGLRQRLYSRAFIVGNPDEPKERFVYLVLDTQSGDTAIRRGILEGIAALGSDYSVYTSDNVAVTGTHSHAGPAGWNNYLMPQISALGFNQQAYQAIVDGAVLSVKRAHESLAKGRLSVGKIRIEDVNINRSLYAYQANPKSERDKYQDEVDKELTMLKFTRDSDNKVAGVLTWFSVHGTSLYMNNTLVAGDNKGVSAYLLEQAVRGTNGATDDFVAGFSQAAVADTTPNVEGAWCEDGSGKQCDFKDATCDGKIDTCHGRGPFWGLNDGGTKSCWEIGRRVFKQADKLYGQMQGGDGVPVTGKSVLGYHSFQDFSNFTFQLPNGTSAKTCAAAFGYSFAAGTTDGPGYFDFKQGDSGDPDASPFWALVSKFLRNPTKEQVACQSPKPILIDAGEITLPYAWAPNIVDIQMLRVGNFFIIVSAPELTTMSSRRWRKSISDEIKDRGGVGSDPIVVAGGPGNTYAHYCTTPEEYDVQRYEGGSTVHGRHSLDAYINLTSTYLGYLLQEKGASKPPTGPSAPDNRKNSISLTTGVVYDNPKIGTKFGDVSKDVSKSKFAVGDTISATFVGANPRNNLHLEDTYAAVEKKDGSKWVQVRTDEDWDLMFEWKRLDGLLGSSEVSVTWETGWQDAKDIGAGTYRLSYYGDSKAPITGKISSFTGLTINMSTVDADPVLHPDEQINNDADSSIETDAASSTTSISSSILNYRHENGRTYHRYKDGKYHLPNDQVENERLDLQHNLFLLTFGDKLGLAPPNDPAAKVGRVLDVGTGTGIWAIDYADEHPETEVIGVDLSPIQPALNVKPGGYVEFQEIGGTMVSDDGTLTPDHALSKWCNLLGEAFTKLGSTSIEFDKIKAIMQEVGFLDVVDKRFKWPTNPWPRDKKYKELGTWNNYNSSEALESLTMASFSRAHGWSRDEVIMFLVDVRKDLNDPSIHAYNPICSISGRKPDI
;
A
#
# COMPACT_ATOMS: atom_id res chain seq x y z
N MET A 1 -9.99 -32.37 31.98
CA MET A 1 -9.51 -33.03 33.22
C MET A 1 -8.53 -32.07 33.87
N PHE A 2 -8.92 -31.38 34.95
CA PHE A 2 -8.03 -30.48 35.70
C PHE A 2 -8.51 -30.36 37.15
N THR A 3 -7.69 -30.83 38.09
CA THR A 3 -7.86 -30.69 39.54
C THR A 3 -6.46 -30.77 40.16
N ALA A 4 -6.18 -29.88 41.12
CA ALA A 4 -4.82 -29.46 41.51
C ALA A 4 -4.06 -28.73 40.38
N THR A 5 -3.12 -27.80 40.64
CA THR A 5 -2.43 -27.53 41.91
C THR A 5 -2.35 -26.04 42.22
N CYS A 6 -2.81 -25.62 43.40
CA CYS A 6 -2.51 -24.30 44.00
C CYS A 6 -2.74 -24.37 45.52
N ARG A 7 -1.67 -24.64 46.29
CA ARG A 7 -1.68 -24.49 47.76
C ARG A 7 -0.58 -23.51 48.17
N ASN A 8 -0.88 -22.74 49.21
CA ASN A 8 -0.05 -21.80 49.98
C ASN A 8 -0.11 -20.32 49.58
N LEU A 9 -0.41 -19.50 50.60
CA LEU A 9 -0.02 -18.08 50.82
C LEU A 9 -0.62 -17.01 49.84
N PRO A 10 -0.70 -15.73 50.26
CA PRO A 10 -2.03 -15.10 50.34
C PRO A 10 -2.32 -13.94 49.37
N TYR A 11 -3.57 -13.45 49.47
CA TYR A 11 -4.18 -12.28 48.83
C TYR A 11 -4.38 -12.32 47.31
N VAL A 12 -5.60 -11.92 46.91
CA VAL A 12 -6.09 -11.67 45.55
C VAL A 12 -7.20 -10.60 45.66
N LEU A 13 -7.19 -9.60 44.78
CA LEU A 13 -8.31 -8.70 44.48
C LEU A 13 -8.87 -9.04 43.09
N VAL A 14 -10.19 -8.90 42.88
CA VAL A 14 -10.87 -9.18 41.60
C VAL A 14 -11.96 -8.12 41.33
N LEU A 15 -11.93 -7.48 40.17
CA LEU A 15 -13.02 -6.69 39.55
C LEU A 15 -13.84 -7.56 38.57
N TYR A 16 -14.93 -7.06 37.96
CA TYR A 16 -15.66 -7.86 36.94
C TYR A 16 -16.61 -7.06 36.00
N LEU A 17 -16.28 -6.98 34.71
CA LEU A 17 -17.21 -6.65 33.60
C LEU A 17 -17.16 -7.73 32.49
N SER A 18 -18.26 -7.98 31.78
CA SER A 18 -18.36 -9.16 30.87
C SER A 18 -19.50 -9.12 29.82
N PHE A 19 -19.29 -9.65 28.60
CA PHE A 19 -20.30 -10.48 27.86
C PHE A 19 -19.76 -11.18 26.58
N THR A 20 -20.16 -12.45 26.32
CA THR A 20 -19.58 -13.39 25.31
C THR A 20 -20.55 -14.61 25.06
N THR A 21 -20.38 -15.73 24.30
CA THR A 21 -19.36 -16.43 23.46
C THR A 21 -20.00 -17.16 22.24
N PHE A 22 -19.25 -17.50 21.17
CA PHE A 22 -19.09 -18.84 20.52
C PHE A 22 -17.81 -18.91 19.61
N LEU A 23 -17.54 -19.98 18.83
CA LEU A 23 -16.21 -20.37 18.27
C LEU A 23 -16.23 -21.01 16.83
N PHE A 24 -15.04 -21.26 16.23
CA PHE A 24 -14.74 -21.61 14.79
C PHE A 24 -14.62 -23.16 14.51
N GLN A 25 -13.99 -23.79 13.47
CA GLN A 25 -12.91 -23.43 12.51
C GLN A 25 -12.61 -24.49 11.37
N THR A 26 -12.17 -24.08 10.15
CA THR A 26 -11.40 -24.85 9.08
C THR A 26 -12.04 -26.13 8.45
N ALA A 27 -11.59 -26.81 7.36
CA ALA A 27 -10.80 -26.58 6.10
C ALA A 27 -11.01 -27.85 5.16
N SER A 28 -10.32 -28.28 4.07
CA SER A 28 -9.02 -28.03 3.35
C SER A 28 -9.11 -28.54 1.86
N CYS A 29 -8.02 -28.50 1.05
CA CYS A 29 -7.94 -29.02 -0.36
C CYS A 29 -6.71 -29.92 -0.66
N LEU A 30 -6.57 -30.50 -1.87
CA LEU A 30 -5.46 -31.40 -2.33
C LEU A 30 -5.04 -31.16 -3.80
N ALA A 31 -3.85 -31.64 -4.21
CA ALA A 31 -3.15 -31.28 -5.47
C ALA A 31 -2.49 -32.46 -6.24
N VAL A 32 -1.98 -32.21 -7.47
CA VAL A 32 -1.26 -33.17 -8.36
C VAL A 32 -0.11 -32.46 -9.12
N ARG A 33 0.92 -33.20 -9.57
CA ARG A 33 2.09 -32.75 -10.37
C ARG A 33 2.32 -33.64 -11.60
N SER A 34 3.02 -33.13 -12.63
CA SER A 34 3.84 -33.92 -13.57
C SER A 34 4.91 -33.06 -14.26
N SER A 35 5.96 -33.69 -14.79
CA SER A 35 6.96 -33.10 -15.69
C SER A 35 7.78 -34.19 -16.40
N GLU A 36 8.03 -34.03 -17.70
CA GLU A 36 9.00 -34.83 -18.49
C GLU A 36 10.23 -33.97 -18.85
N ASP A 37 11.31 -34.58 -19.37
CA ASP A 37 12.53 -33.89 -19.79
C ASP A 37 13.17 -34.56 -21.03
N THR A 38 13.81 -33.78 -21.91
CA THR A 38 14.45 -34.24 -23.17
C THR A 38 15.64 -33.35 -23.57
N SER A 39 16.62 -33.90 -24.31
CA SER A 39 17.95 -33.26 -24.47
C SER A 39 18.36 -32.90 -25.91
N ASN A 40 18.85 -31.67 -26.04
CA ASN A 40 19.78 -31.04 -27.00
C ASN A 40 20.32 -31.81 -28.23
N ASP A 41 20.35 -31.13 -29.38
CA ASP A 41 21.62 -30.84 -30.13
C ASP A 41 21.45 -29.57 -31.01
N TYR A 42 22.53 -28.81 -31.24
CA TYR A 42 22.55 -27.58 -32.07
C TYR A 42 23.95 -27.26 -32.61
N THR A 43 24.11 -27.13 -33.93
CA THR A 43 25.23 -26.34 -34.53
C THR A 43 24.89 -25.71 -35.89
N LYS A 44 25.44 -24.49 -36.12
CA LYS A 44 25.59 -23.73 -37.38
C LYS A 44 24.34 -23.19 -38.10
N ARG A 45 24.33 -21.86 -38.25
CA ARG A 45 24.70 -21.17 -39.52
C ARG A 45 25.08 -19.70 -39.27
N ALA A 46 25.51 -19.01 -40.32
CA ALA A 46 25.79 -17.58 -40.30
C ALA A 46 25.55 -16.96 -41.69
N ASP A 47 24.40 -16.29 -41.86
CA ASP A 47 24.25 -15.11 -42.73
C ASP A 47 23.22 -14.10 -42.13
N ASP A 48 22.88 -14.28 -40.84
CA ASP A 48 21.75 -13.65 -40.16
C ASP A 48 22.21 -12.52 -39.21
N SER A 49 23.13 -11.66 -39.64
CA SER A 49 23.80 -10.72 -38.70
C SER A 49 23.00 -9.46 -38.34
N GLY A 50 21.87 -9.18 -39.01
CA GLY A 50 21.11 -7.93 -38.84
C GLY A 50 21.82 -6.67 -39.32
N ASP A 51 21.14 -5.53 -39.23
CA ASP A 51 21.72 -4.21 -39.51
C ASP A 51 22.51 -3.65 -38.32
N VAL A 52 23.43 -2.72 -38.62
CA VAL A 52 24.26 -2.04 -37.61
C VAL A 52 23.61 -0.72 -37.20
N TYR A 53 23.49 -0.53 -35.89
CA TYR A 53 22.96 0.67 -35.24
C TYR A 53 24.01 1.31 -34.32
N LEU A 54 23.77 2.55 -33.92
CA LEU A 54 24.43 3.18 -32.78
C LEU A 54 23.58 2.90 -31.53
N LEU A 55 24.13 2.16 -30.57
CA LEU A 55 23.43 1.65 -29.40
C LEU A 55 24.08 2.19 -28.12
N GLY A 56 23.26 2.61 -27.16
CA GLY A 56 23.72 3.13 -25.87
C GLY A 56 22.73 2.82 -24.76
N VAL A 57 23.25 2.61 -23.55
CA VAL A 57 22.48 2.17 -22.36
C VAL A 57 22.94 2.91 -21.11
N GLY A 58 22.01 3.18 -20.19
CA GLY A 58 22.33 3.86 -18.94
C GLY A 58 21.30 3.61 -17.86
N LYS A 59 21.77 3.49 -16.62
CA LYS A 59 20.96 3.35 -15.40
C LYS A 59 21.30 4.51 -14.45
N ALA A 60 20.33 5.04 -13.73
CA ALA A 60 20.53 6.03 -12.67
C ALA A 60 19.37 6.01 -11.66
N ASP A 61 19.64 6.40 -10.42
CA ASP A 61 18.68 6.44 -9.31
C ASP A 61 17.63 7.56 -9.50
N VAL A 62 16.35 7.25 -9.25
CA VAL A 62 15.21 8.19 -9.24
C VAL A 62 14.44 8.14 -7.92
N THR A 63 15.04 7.57 -6.87
CA THR A 63 14.40 7.33 -5.57
C THR A 63 14.06 8.66 -4.88
N GLY A 64 12.78 9.02 -4.91
CA GLY A 64 12.23 10.19 -4.22
C GLY A 64 12.18 10.02 -2.69
N PRO A 65 11.50 10.94 -1.99
CA PRO A 65 11.27 10.85 -0.54
C PRO A 65 10.70 9.48 -0.11
N VAL A 66 11.42 8.75 0.73
CA VAL A 66 11.03 7.40 1.20
C VAL A 66 10.16 7.42 2.47
N VAL A 67 9.85 8.60 3.03
CA VAL A 67 8.98 8.77 4.21
C VAL A 67 8.03 9.96 4.09
N GLU A 68 6.97 9.99 4.89
CA GLU A 68 6.04 11.14 5.09
C GLU A 68 5.34 11.66 3.81
N LEU A 69 5.41 10.91 2.71
CA LEU A 69 4.65 11.13 1.47
C LEU A 69 3.82 9.89 1.17
N ASN A 70 2.63 10.05 0.58
CA ASN A 70 1.88 8.90 0.07
C ASN A 70 2.56 8.26 -1.14
N LEU A 71 2.37 6.95 -1.28
CA LEU A 71 2.81 6.18 -2.45
C LEU A 71 1.83 6.36 -3.62
N MET A 72 2.33 6.15 -4.83
CA MET A 72 1.68 6.52 -6.08
C MET A 72 1.06 5.33 -6.79
N GLY A 73 -0.27 5.24 -6.79
CA GLY A 73 -1.01 4.27 -7.59
C GLY A 73 -2.37 3.95 -6.99
N TYR A 74 -2.39 3.47 -5.74
CA TYR A 74 -3.60 3.03 -5.05
C TYR A 74 -4.58 4.14 -4.65
N ALA A 75 -4.12 5.40 -4.62
CA ALA A 75 -4.88 6.59 -4.23
C ALA A 75 -5.47 6.59 -2.80
N ASP A 76 -5.03 5.67 -1.93
CA ASP A 76 -5.25 5.74 -0.49
C ASP A 76 -4.49 6.94 0.12
N LEU A 77 -5.03 7.45 1.23
CA LEU A 77 -4.42 8.48 2.08
C LEU A 77 -3.63 7.91 3.27
N GLY A 78 -3.85 6.63 3.62
CA GLY A 78 -3.13 5.90 4.66
C GLY A 78 -1.79 5.29 4.22
N GLN A 79 -1.59 5.07 2.91
CA GLN A 79 -0.38 4.52 2.31
C GLN A 79 0.81 5.52 2.29
N ILE A 80 1.17 6.00 3.47
CA ILE A 80 2.31 6.90 3.72
C ILE A 80 3.60 6.07 3.75
N GLY A 81 4.62 6.52 3.02
CA GLY A 81 5.95 5.93 3.04
C GLY A 81 6.56 5.91 4.45
N THR A 82 7.18 4.79 4.80
CA THR A 82 7.90 4.56 6.07
C THR A 82 9.35 4.14 5.87
N GLY A 83 9.78 3.85 4.64
CA GLY A 83 11.12 3.34 4.37
C GLY A 83 11.35 2.89 2.94
N LEU A 84 12.43 2.13 2.73
CA LEU A 84 12.93 1.67 1.45
C LEU A 84 13.20 0.16 1.52
N ARG A 85 12.61 -0.59 0.57
CA ARG A 85 12.84 -2.03 0.32
C ARG A 85 13.74 -2.23 -0.91
N GLN A 86 13.67 -1.32 -1.88
CA GLN A 86 14.50 -1.34 -3.08
C GLN A 86 14.56 0.05 -3.74
N ARG A 87 15.76 0.54 -4.07
CA ARG A 87 15.99 1.73 -4.93
C ARG A 87 15.19 1.68 -6.25
N LEU A 88 14.70 2.83 -6.68
CA LEU A 88 13.99 3.05 -7.94
C LEU A 88 14.95 3.59 -9.01
N TYR A 89 14.88 3.10 -10.25
CA TYR A 89 15.80 3.54 -11.31
C TYR A 89 15.12 4.07 -12.57
N SER A 90 15.81 5.00 -13.23
CA SER A 90 15.64 5.28 -14.65
C SER A 90 16.59 4.40 -15.46
N ARG A 91 16.06 3.68 -16.44
CA ARG A 91 16.80 2.84 -17.40
C ARG A 91 16.58 3.37 -18.81
N ALA A 92 17.63 3.91 -19.41
CA ALA A 92 17.64 4.56 -20.71
C ALA A 92 18.23 3.66 -21.80
N PHE A 93 17.52 3.57 -22.92
CA PHE A 93 17.94 2.84 -24.11
C PHE A 93 17.97 3.80 -25.30
N ILE A 94 19.14 4.00 -25.89
CA ILE A 94 19.34 4.79 -27.11
C ILE A 94 19.57 3.86 -28.29
N VAL A 95 18.86 4.15 -29.37
CA VAL A 95 19.07 3.57 -30.70
C VAL A 95 19.22 4.72 -31.69
N GLY A 96 20.19 4.63 -32.59
CA GLY A 96 20.43 5.61 -33.65
C GLY A 96 20.97 4.99 -34.93
N ASN A 97 20.77 5.70 -36.05
CA ASN A 97 21.34 5.37 -37.34
C ASN A 97 22.83 5.80 -37.35
N PRO A 98 23.79 4.91 -37.64
CA PRO A 98 25.21 5.25 -37.64
C PRO A 98 25.64 6.07 -38.86
N ASP A 99 24.80 6.14 -39.91
CA ASP A 99 25.06 6.87 -41.15
C ASP A 99 24.41 8.28 -41.14
N GLU A 100 23.35 8.49 -40.34
CA GLU A 100 22.75 9.81 -40.06
C GLU A 100 22.55 9.97 -38.54
N PRO A 101 23.52 10.54 -37.80
CA PRO A 101 23.51 10.55 -36.33
C PRO A 101 22.33 11.28 -35.66
N LYS A 102 21.52 12.05 -36.42
CA LYS A 102 20.28 12.70 -35.96
C LYS A 102 19.07 11.76 -35.96
N GLU A 103 19.07 10.72 -36.81
CA GLU A 103 18.08 9.65 -36.78
C GLU A 103 18.35 8.80 -35.52
N ARG A 104 17.64 9.11 -34.42
CA ARG A 104 17.89 8.56 -33.09
C ARG A 104 16.64 8.63 -32.24
N PHE A 105 16.50 7.73 -31.26
CA PHE A 105 15.53 7.84 -30.16
C PHE A 105 16.12 7.44 -28.80
N VAL A 106 15.41 7.83 -27.74
CA VAL A 106 15.59 7.42 -26.34
C VAL A 106 14.29 6.76 -25.88
N TYR A 107 14.38 5.56 -25.31
CA TYR A 107 13.28 4.94 -24.57
C TYR A 107 13.68 4.84 -23.09
N LEU A 108 12.92 5.49 -22.21
CA LEU A 108 13.09 5.38 -20.76
C LEU A 108 12.05 4.42 -20.16
N VAL A 109 12.55 3.48 -19.36
CA VAL A 109 11.76 2.74 -18.37
C VAL A 109 12.14 3.29 -17.00
N LEU A 110 11.18 3.92 -16.32
CA LEU A 110 11.33 4.43 -14.96
C LEU A 110 10.64 3.47 -13.98
N ASP A 111 11.23 3.22 -12.82
CA ASP A 111 10.58 2.49 -11.72
C ASP A 111 9.52 3.36 -10.99
N THR A 112 8.61 3.95 -11.77
CA THR A 112 7.49 4.82 -11.35
C THR A 112 6.15 4.27 -11.83
N GLN A 113 5.06 4.80 -11.26
CA GLN A 113 3.69 4.46 -11.66
C GLN A 113 3.40 4.78 -13.15
N SER A 114 4.02 5.81 -13.72
CA SER A 114 3.83 6.21 -15.12
C SER A 114 4.91 7.19 -15.60
N GLY A 115 4.95 7.43 -16.91
CA GLY A 115 5.45 8.69 -17.44
C GLY A 115 4.37 9.77 -17.44
N ASP A 116 4.71 10.99 -17.00
CA ASP A 116 3.80 12.13 -16.90
C ASP A 116 4.36 13.41 -17.54
N THR A 117 3.46 14.25 -18.08
CA THR A 117 3.72 15.54 -18.72
C THR A 117 4.75 16.40 -17.99
N ALA A 118 4.69 16.45 -16.66
CA ALA A 118 5.57 17.28 -15.85
C ALA A 118 7.00 16.73 -15.83
N ILE A 119 7.18 15.43 -15.59
CA ILE A 119 8.50 14.80 -15.56
C ILE A 119 9.09 14.71 -16.98
N ARG A 120 8.29 14.38 -18.00
CA ARG A 120 8.68 14.42 -19.42
C ARG A 120 9.19 15.80 -19.82
N ARG A 121 8.50 16.86 -19.41
CA ARG A 121 8.93 18.26 -19.67
C ARG A 121 10.24 18.59 -18.95
N GLY A 122 10.36 18.24 -17.67
CA GLY A 122 11.59 18.45 -16.90
C GLY A 122 12.80 17.69 -17.46
N ILE A 123 12.59 16.45 -17.90
CA ILE A 123 13.61 15.61 -18.55
C ILE A 123 14.06 16.24 -19.87
N LEU A 124 13.13 16.72 -20.71
CA LEU A 124 13.48 17.41 -21.96
C LEU A 124 14.22 18.74 -21.71
N GLU A 125 13.79 19.52 -20.72
CA GLU A 125 14.48 20.75 -20.28
C GLU A 125 15.89 20.46 -19.75
N GLY A 126 16.06 19.39 -18.95
CA GLY A 126 17.34 18.97 -18.38
C GLY A 126 18.31 18.38 -19.41
N ILE A 127 17.84 17.55 -20.33
CA ILE A 127 18.66 17.02 -21.44
C ILE A 127 19.14 18.17 -22.33
N ALA A 128 18.28 19.15 -22.63
CA ALA A 128 18.68 20.35 -23.39
C ALA A 128 19.73 21.20 -22.64
N ALA A 129 19.68 21.21 -21.31
CA ALA A 129 20.66 21.91 -20.47
C ALA A 129 22.05 21.23 -20.41
N LEU A 130 22.18 19.95 -20.83
CA LEU A 130 23.47 19.25 -20.93
C LEU A 130 24.37 19.80 -22.07
N GLY A 131 23.79 20.48 -23.07
CA GLY A 131 24.54 21.16 -24.14
C GLY A 131 24.21 20.68 -25.56
N SER A 132 24.98 21.18 -26.54
CA SER A 132 24.75 20.96 -27.98
C SER A 132 24.69 19.49 -28.38
N ASP A 133 25.49 18.65 -27.74
CA ASP A 133 25.71 17.26 -28.15
C ASP A 133 24.47 16.40 -27.83
N TYR A 134 23.63 16.89 -26.92
CA TYR A 134 22.34 16.34 -26.53
C TYR A 134 21.16 16.94 -27.29
N SER A 135 21.36 17.94 -28.17
CA SER A 135 20.27 18.62 -28.89
C SER A 135 19.59 17.77 -29.98
N VAL A 136 20.02 16.50 -30.15
CA VAL A 136 19.34 15.48 -30.95
C VAL A 136 18.10 14.93 -30.25
N TYR A 137 17.99 15.08 -28.93
CA TYR A 137 16.88 14.59 -28.12
C TYR A 137 15.80 15.66 -27.99
N THR A 138 14.61 15.37 -28.50
CA THR A 138 13.45 16.26 -28.53
C THR A 138 12.19 15.52 -28.06
N SER A 139 11.04 16.19 -28.00
CA SER A 139 9.76 15.53 -27.73
C SER A 139 9.45 14.41 -28.75
N ASP A 140 9.99 14.49 -29.98
CA ASP A 140 9.76 13.56 -31.08
C ASP A 140 10.26 12.15 -30.79
N ASN A 141 11.42 12.08 -30.12
CA ASN A 141 12.23 10.87 -30.06
C ASN A 141 12.67 10.48 -28.65
N VAL A 142 12.41 11.29 -27.62
CA VAL A 142 12.41 10.82 -26.23
C VAL A 142 11.03 10.23 -25.93
N ALA A 143 11.00 9.04 -25.35
CA ALA A 143 9.82 8.40 -24.78
C ALA A 143 10.07 8.11 -23.29
N VAL A 144 9.07 8.38 -22.43
CA VAL A 144 9.17 8.24 -20.98
C VAL A 144 8.05 7.33 -20.49
N THR A 145 8.36 6.10 -20.07
CA THR A 145 7.37 5.11 -19.59
C THR A 145 7.67 4.67 -18.16
N GLY A 146 6.63 4.33 -17.39
CA GLY A 146 6.77 3.71 -16.07
C GLY A 146 6.75 2.17 -16.13
N THR A 147 7.36 1.51 -15.14
CA THR A 147 7.10 0.09 -14.84
C THR A 147 5.72 -0.12 -14.20
N HIS A 148 5.04 0.96 -13.82
CA HIS A 148 3.74 0.93 -13.14
C HIS A 148 3.80 0.28 -11.75
N SER A 149 4.90 0.48 -11.01
CA SER A 149 4.96 0.22 -9.57
C SER A 149 4.00 1.13 -8.81
N HIS A 150 3.18 0.55 -7.93
CA HIS A 150 2.35 1.28 -6.97
C HIS A 150 3.07 1.57 -5.63
N ALA A 151 4.35 1.21 -5.53
CA ALA A 151 5.20 1.39 -4.35
C ALA A 151 6.29 2.48 -4.53
N GLY A 152 6.10 3.45 -5.43
CA GLY A 152 6.95 4.63 -5.56
C GLY A 152 6.32 5.88 -4.92
N PRO A 153 7.09 6.89 -4.47
CA PRO A 153 6.53 8.10 -3.87
C PRO A 153 5.74 8.95 -4.87
N ALA A 154 4.69 9.64 -4.40
CA ALA A 154 3.77 10.42 -5.23
C ALA A 154 4.12 11.92 -5.36
N GLY A 155 3.26 12.66 -6.06
CA GLY A 155 3.28 14.12 -6.10
C GLY A 155 4.11 14.74 -7.24
N TRP A 156 4.42 14.01 -8.31
CA TRP A 156 5.22 14.51 -9.44
C TRP A 156 4.41 14.72 -10.74
N ASN A 157 3.10 14.45 -10.71
CA ASN A 157 2.20 14.55 -11.86
C ASN A 157 1.81 15.99 -12.22
N ASN A 158 1.47 16.24 -13.48
CA ASN A 158 1.07 17.57 -13.98
C ASN A 158 -0.38 17.94 -13.66
N TYR A 159 -1.28 16.98 -13.47
CA TYR A 159 -2.71 17.24 -13.35
C TYR A 159 -3.21 17.02 -11.91
N LEU A 160 -4.23 17.77 -11.47
CA LEU A 160 -4.64 17.72 -10.06
C LEU A 160 -5.16 16.34 -9.63
N MET A 161 -5.90 15.61 -10.47
CA MET A 161 -6.56 14.36 -10.06
C MET A 161 -5.59 13.33 -9.42
N PRO A 162 -4.45 12.96 -10.06
CA PRO A 162 -3.44 12.10 -9.43
C PRO A 162 -2.67 12.75 -8.25
N GLN A 163 -2.72 14.08 -8.08
CA GLN A 163 -2.09 14.75 -6.92
C GLN A 163 -2.96 14.74 -5.65
N ILE A 164 -4.25 14.39 -5.72
CA ILE A 164 -5.17 14.51 -4.57
C ILE A 164 -4.74 13.61 -3.41
N SER A 165 -4.48 12.32 -3.67
CA SER A 165 -3.95 11.39 -2.66
C SER A 165 -2.53 11.73 -2.22
N ALA A 166 -1.72 12.30 -3.11
CA ALA A 166 -0.37 12.78 -2.83
C ALA A 166 -0.32 14.04 -1.93
N LEU A 167 -1.48 14.61 -1.57
CA LEU A 167 -1.61 15.90 -0.89
C LEU A 167 -0.92 17.06 -1.67
N GLY A 168 -0.93 16.97 -3.00
CA GLY A 168 -0.38 17.97 -3.91
C GLY A 168 0.90 17.55 -4.65
N PHE A 169 1.62 18.55 -5.16
CA PHE A 169 2.87 18.38 -5.92
C PHE A 169 4.10 18.51 -5.03
N ASN A 170 4.91 17.46 -4.93
CA ASN A 170 6.14 17.44 -4.16
C ASN A 170 7.37 17.64 -5.06
N GLN A 171 7.98 18.83 -4.95
CA GLN A 171 9.17 19.20 -5.75
C GLN A 171 10.36 18.24 -5.55
N GLN A 172 10.50 17.60 -4.39
CA GLN A 172 11.64 16.70 -4.12
C GLN A 172 11.47 15.35 -4.81
N ALA A 173 10.27 14.77 -4.80
CA ALA A 173 9.94 13.58 -5.59
C ALA A 173 10.08 13.86 -7.10
N TYR A 174 9.56 15.01 -7.55
CA TYR A 174 9.70 15.47 -8.94
C TYR A 174 11.16 15.59 -9.39
N GLN A 175 11.99 16.27 -8.59
CA GLN A 175 13.37 16.57 -8.97
C GLN A 175 14.24 15.30 -9.02
N ALA A 176 14.04 14.35 -8.09
CA ALA A 176 14.73 13.06 -8.12
C ALA A 176 14.48 12.29 -9.42
N ILE A 177 13.22 12.25 -9.87
CA ILE A 177 12.85 11.58 -11.13
C ILE A 177 13.45 12.30 -12.34
N VAL A 178 13.45 13.63 -12.36
CA VAL A 178 14.01 14.40 -13.48
C VAL A 178 15.53 14.25 -13.54
N ASP A 179 16.26 14.49 -12.44
CA ASP A 179 17.72 14.49 -12.44
C ASP A 179 18.28 13.08 -12.71
N GLY A 180 17.69 12.05 -12.11
CA GLY A 180 18.03 10.66 -12.39
C GLY A 180 17.75 10.25 -13.83
N ALA A 181 16.62 10.65 -14.41
CA ALA A 181 16.32 10.36 -15.82
C ALA A 181 17.20 11.16 -16.80
N VAL A 182 17.63 12.38 -16.45
CA VAL A 182 18.64 13.12 -17.23
C VAL A 182 20.01 12.43 -17.13
N LEU A 183 20.37 11.91 -15.96
CA LEU A 183 21.62 11.17 -15.73
C LEU A 183 21.65 9.81 -16.45
N SER A 184 20.52 9.08 -16.50
CA SER A 184 20.44 7.82 -17.26
C SER A 184 20.57 8.06 -18.77
N VAL A 185 19.92 9.09 -19.32
CA VAL A 185 20.11 9.52 -20.73
C VAL A 185 21.55 9.96 -20.98
N LYS A 186 22.16 10.69 -20.05
CA LYS A 186 23.56 11.09 -20.15
C LYS A 186 24.48 9.87 -20.24
N ARG A 187 24.36 8.92 -19.31
CA ARG A 187 25.12 7.66 -19.31
C ARG A 187 24.90 6.86 -20.59
N ALA A 188 23.65 6.79 -21.07
CA ALA A 188 23.31 6.13 -22.33
C ALA A 188 23.86 6.83 -23.58
N HIS A 189 24.09 8.14 -23.53
CA HIS A 189 24.78 8.87 -24.61
C HIS A 189 26.29 8.65 -24.56
N GLU A 190 26.87 8.68 -23.35
CA GLU A 190 28.31 8.49 -23.13
C GLU A 190 28.76 7.04 -23.41
N SER A 191 27.85 6.05 -23.34
CA SER A 191 28.10 4.64 -23.70
C SER A 191 27.88 4.29 -25.18
N LEU A 192 27.58 5.27 -26.06
CA LEU A 192 27.19 5.00 -27.46
C LEU A 192 28.29 4.28 -28.28
N ALA A 193 27.99 3.05 -28.68
CA ALA A 193 28.85 2.20 -29.50
C ALA A 193 28.11 1.68 -30.75
N LYS A 194 28.85 1.22 -31.76
CA LYS A 194 28.24 0.45 -32.86
C LYS A 194 27.83 -0.93 -32.35
N GLY A 195 26.68 -1.41 -32.83
CA GLY A 195 26.13 -2.68 -32.38
C GLY A 195 24.94 -3.15 -33.21
N ARG A 196 24.36 -4.27 -32.80
CA ARG A 196 23.26 -4.98 -33.45
C ARG A 196 22.11 -5.22 -32.49
N LEU A 197 20.90 -5.19 -33.04
CA LEU A 197 19.67 -5.50 -32.34
C LEU A 197 19.12 -6.84 -32.81
N SER A 198 18.66 -7.67 -31.88
CA SER A 198 17.82 -8.83 -32.18
C SER A 198 16.65 -8.92 -31.21
N VAL A 199 15.58 -9.59 -31.65
CA VAL A 199 14.31 -9.73 -30.93
C VAL A 199 14.08 -11.20 -30.59
N GLY A 200 13.74 -11.46 -29.34
CA GLY A 200 13.29 -12.76 -28.86
C GLY A 200 11.90 -12.65 -28.24
N LYS A 201 11.22 -13.80 -28.14
CA LYS A 201 9.89 -13.93 -27.53
C LYS A 201 9.86 -15.18 -26.66
N ILE A 202 9.28 -15.08 -25.46
CA ILE A 202 9.06 -16.24 -24.60
C ILE A 202 7.69 -16.14 -23.91
N ARG A 203 7.03 -17.29 -23.72
CA ARG A 203 5.77 -17.39 -22.99
C ARG A 203 6.03 -17.52 -21.49
N ILE A 204 5.28 -16.79 -20.68
CA ILE A 204 5.39 -16.76 -19.22
C ILE A 204 4.04 -17.12 -18.61
N GLU A 205 3.99 -18.25 -17.90
CA GLU A 205 2.81 -18.71 -17.15
C GLU A 205 2.84 -18.21 -15.70
N ASP A 206 1.70 -18.32 -15.01
CA ASP A 206 1.56 -18.10 -13.55
C ASP A 206 2.12 -16.78 -13.01
N VAL A 207 2.09 -15.73 -13.84
CA VAL A 207 2.56 -14.36 -13.51
C VAL A 207 1.45 -13.32 -13.63
N ASN A 208 0.45 -13.55 -14.47
CA ASN A 208 -0.66 -12.62 -14.69
C ASN A 208 -2.01 -13.35 -14.90
N ILE A 209 -3.10 -12.72 -14.45
CA ILE A 209 -4.49 -13.06 -14.80
C ILE A 209 -5.27 -11.78 -15.12
N ASN A 210 -6.49 -11.90 -15.69
CA ASN A 210 -7.31 -10.74 -16.04
C ASN A 210 -8.23 -10.33 -14.86
N ARG A 211 -8.06 -9.13 -14.32
CA ARG A 211 -8.84 -8.60 -13.18
C ARG A 211 -10.22 -8.06 -13.54
N SER A 212 -10.51 -7.94 -14.84
CA SER A 212 -11.78 -7.48 -15.40
C SER A 212 -12.28 -8.41 -16.50
N LEU A 213 -12.12 -9.73 -16.28
CA LEU A 213 -12.44 -10.79 -17.24
C LEU A 213 -13.89 -10.72 -17.77
N TYR A 214 -14.87 -10.25 -16.98
CA TYR A 214 -16.24 -10.01 -17.45
C TYR A 214 -16.32 -8.91 -18.53
N ALA A 215 -15.53 -7.83 -18.40
CA ALA A 215 -15.42 -6.80 -19.45
C ALA A 215 -14.67 -7.34 -20.68
N TYR A 216 -13.56 -8.08 -20.49
CA TYR A 216 -12.88 -8.75 -21.61
C TYR A 216 -13.84 -9.66 -22.39
N GLN A 217 -14.75 -10.36 -21.71
CA GLN A 217 -15.74 -11.23 -22.35
C GLN A 217 -16.78 -10.49 -23.21
N ALA A 218 -16.94 -9.16 -23.08
CA ALA A 218 -17.79 -8.38 -23.98
C ALA A 218 -17.19 -8.21 -25.38
N ASN A 219 -15.86 -8.33 -25.54
CA ASN A 219 -15.24 -8.34 -26.86
C ASN A 219 -15.79 -9.49 -27.73
N PRO A 220 -15.95 -9.29 -29.06
CA PRO A 220 -16.56 -10.28 -29.95
C PRO A 220 -15.91 -11.66 -29.83
N LYS A 221 -16.70 -12.72 -29.67
CA LYS A 221 -16.18 -14.09 -29.54
C LYS A 221 -15.29 -14.48 -30.72
N SER A 222 -15.63 -14.08 -31.94
CA SER A 222 -14.82 -14.32 -33.15
C SER A 222 -13.48 -13.55 -33.18
N GLU A 223 -13.27 -12.59 -32.28
CA GLU A 223 -11.95 -11.99 -32.02
C GLU A 223 -11.24 -12.69 -30.85
N ARG A 224 -11.94 -12.96 -29.74
CA ARG A 224 -11.38 -13.67 -28.58
C ARG A 224 -10.84 -15.06 -28.94
N ASP A 225 -11.55 -15.80 -29.79
CA ASP A 225 -11.17 -17.12 -30.29
C ASP A 225 -9.89 -17.15 -31.16
N LYS A 226 -9.27 -15.98 -31.44
CA LYS A 226 -7.96 -15.86 -32.10
C LYS A 226 -6.78 -15.95 -31.13
N TYR A 227 -7.04 -15.86 -29.82
CA TYR A 227 -6.02 -15.82 -28.77
C TYR A 227 -6.20 -17.01 -27.83
N GLN A 228 -5.10 -17.57 -27.33
CA GLN A 228 -5.13 -18.68 -26.37
C GLN A 228 -5.60 -18.24 -24.97
N ASP A 229 -5.34 -16.98 -24.60
CA ASP A 229 -5.47 -16.48 -23.22
C ASP A 229 -6.15 -15.10 -23.16
N GLU A 230 -6.79 -14.83 -22.03
CA GLU A 230 -7.46 -13.55 -21.72
C GLU A 230 -6.52 -12.46 -21.18
N VAL A 231 -5.20 -12.73 -21.14
CA VAL A 231 -4.11 -11.77 -20.93
C VAL A 231 -2.97 -12.04 -21.91
N ASP A 232 -2.10 -11.06 -22.16
CA ASP A 232 -0.89 -11.31 -22.96
C ASP A 232 0.17 -12.07 -22.14
N LYS A 233 0.46 -13.31 -22.55
CA LYS A 233 1.42 -14.24 -21.93
C LYS A 233 2.83 -14.17 -22.53
N GLU A 234 3.03 -13.42 -23.61
CA GLU A 234 4.30 -13.34 -24.33
C GLU A 234 5.13 -12.13 -23.86
N LEU A 235 6.32 -12.38 -23.32
CA LEU A 235 7.35 -11.36 -23.15
C LEU A 235 8.12 -11.22 -24.47
N THR A 236 8.19 -10.00 -25.01
CA THR A 236 9.08 -9.66 -26.13
C THR A 236 10.32 -8.96 -25.59
N MET A 237 11.52 -9.40 -26.00
CA MET A 237 12.81 -8.84 -25.62
C MET A 237 13.55 -8.29 -26.84
N LEU A 238 14.06 -7.06 -26.75
CA LEU A 238 15.01 -6.45 -27.67
C LEU A 238 16.40 -6.44 -27.03
N LYS A 239 17.37 -7.13 -27.62
CA LYS A 239 18.73 -7.33 -27.10
C LYS A 239 19.73 -6.41 -27.81
N PHE A 240 20.51 -5.65 -27.03
CA PHE A 240 21.49 -4.67 -27.50
C PHE A 240 22.89 -5.27 -27.47
N THR A 241 23.44 -5.69 -28.61
CA THR A 241 24.77 -6.35 -28.69
C THR A 241 25.81 -5.39 -29.27
N ARG A 242 26.97 -5.23 -28.64
CA ARG A 242 28.02 -4.30 -29.07
C ARG A 242 28.99 -4.96 -30.05
N ASP A 243 29.29 -4.29 -31.17
CA ASP A 243 30.10 -4.85 -32.27
C ASP A 243 31.59 -5.00 -31.91
N SER A 244 32.11 -4.20 -30.97
CA SER A 244 33.56 -4.17 -30.68
C SER A 244 34.08 -5.40 -29.93
N ASP A 245 33.21 -6.07 -29.18
CA ASP A 245 33.52 -7.18 -28.28
C ASP A 245 32.45 -8.28 -28.23
N ASN A 246 31.33 -8.12 -28.96
CA ASN A 246 30.15 -9.00 -28.96
C ASN A 246 29.46 -9.14 -27.58
N LYS A 247 29.80 -8.31 -26.61
CA LYS A 247 29.12 -8.25 -25.31
C LYS A 247 27.71 -7.65 -25.47
N VAL A 248 26.74 -8.17 -24.71
CA VAL A 248 25.41 -7.57 -24.61
C VAL A 248 25.48 -6.39 -23.65
N ALA A 249 25.12 -5.20 -24.12
CA ALA A 249 25.07 -3.97 -23.32
C ALA A 249 23.75 -3.82 -22.55
N GLY A 250 22.66 -4.40 -23.06
CA GLY A 250 21.39 -4.37 -22.34
C GLY A 250 20.28 -5.14 -23.01
N VAL A 251 19.16 -5.23 -22.31
CA VAL A 251 17.89 -5.74 -22.84
C VAL A 251 16.76 -4.80 -22.50
N LEU A 252 15.84 -4.61 -23.43
CA LEU A 252 14.58 -3.89 -23.21
C LEU A 252 13.44 -4.86 -23.51
N THR A 253 12.57 -5.08 -22.53
CA THR A 253 11.47 -6.04 -22.63
C THR A 253 10.11 -5.37 -22.48
N TRP A 254 9.09 -5.96 -23.10
CA TRP A 254 7.68 -5.61 -22.96
C TRP A 254 6.91 -6.85 -22.52
N PHE A 255 6.22 -6.74 -21.38
CA PHE A 255 5.39 -7.81 -20.83
C PHE A 255 4.31 -7.25 -19.89
N SER A 256 3.12 -7.84 -19.93
CA SER A 256 1.90 -7.34 -19.29
C SER A 256 1.71 -7.88 -17.86
N VAL A 257 2.12 -7.13 -16.84
CA VAL A 257 1.78 -7.44 -15.44
C VAL A 257 1.82 -6.16 -14.60
N HIS A 258 0.71 -5.85 -13.92
CA HIS A 258 0.56 -4.67 -13.05
C HIS A 258 1.59 -4.67 -11.90
N GLY A 259 2.10 -3.50 -11.51
CA GLY A 259 3.06 -3.36 -10.40
C GLY A 259 2.39 -3.24 -9.03
N THR A 260 1.49 -4.17 -8.73
CA THR A 260 0.66 -4.25 -7.52
C THR A 260 0.80 -5.61 -6.83
N SER A 261 2.03 -6.15 -6.80
CA SER A 261 2.34 -7.34 -6.00
C SER A 261 2.62 -7.01 -4.54
N LEU A 262 3.15 -5.82 -4.28
CA LEU A 262 3.04 -5.13 -3.00
C LEU A 262 1.63 -4.52 -2.92
N TYR A 263 0.88 -4.90 -1.89
CA TYR A 263 -0.52 -4.51 -1.71
C TYR A 263 -0.65 -3.07 -1.19
N MET A 264 -1.87 -2.54 -1.16
CA MET A 264 -2.18 -1.18 -0.65
C MET A 264 -1.67 -0.90 0.77
N ASN A 265 -1.51 -1.93 1.62
CA ASN A 265 -0.97 -1.78 2.98
C ASN A 265 0.58 -1.79 3.06
N ASN A 266 1.30 -1.96 1.94
CA ASN A 266 2.74 -1.76 1.90
C ASN A 266 3.08 -0.26 2.04
N THR A 267 4.07 0.04 2.88
CA THR A 267 4.58 1.41 3.12
C THR A 267 6.08 1.57 2.79
N LEU A 268 6.75 0.53 2.30
CA LEU A 268 8.16 0.62 1.88
C LEU A 268 8.28 0.89 0.38
N VAL A 269 9.19 1.77 -0.01
CA VAL A 269 9.45 2.12 -1.41
C VAL A 269 10.13 0.97 -2.15
N ALA A 270 9.63 0.63 -3.35
CA ALA A 270 10.16 -0.43 -4.22
C ALA A 270 9.72 -0.31 -5.69
N GLY A 271 10.48 -0.92 -6.61
CA GLY A 271 10.13 -1.01 -8.03
C GLY A 271 9.08 -2.09 -8.37
N ASP A 272 8.46 -2.70 -7.36
CA ASP A 272 7.56 -3.87 -7.44
C ASP A 272 8.13 -5.02 -8.31
N ASN A 273 7.29 -5.89 -8.87
CA ASN A 273 7.72 -7.11 -9.55
C ASN A 273 8.63 -6.87 -10.77
N LYS A 274 8.51 -5.73 -11.44
CA LYS A 274 9.37 -5.32 -12.55
C LYS A 274 10.73 -4.78 -12.08
N GLY A 275 10.78 -4.06 -10.96
CA GLY A 275 12.03 -3.69 -10.28
C GLY A 275 12.81 -4.92 -9.81
N VAL A 276 12.12 -5.91 -9.21
CA VAL A 276 12.70 -7.23 -8.89
C VAL A 276 13.21 -7.93 -10.15
N SER A 277 12.42 -7.96 -11.23
CA SER A 277 12.82 -8.60 -12.51
C SER A 277 14.09 -7.98 -13.09
N ALA A 278 14.17 -6.65 -13.09
CA ALA A 278 15.33 -5.89 -13.56
C ALA A 278 16.57 -6.14 -12.70
N TYR A 279 16.43 -6.02 -11.38
CA TYR A 279 17.50 -6.28 -10.40
C TYR A 279 18.05 -7.70 -10.54
N LEU A 280 17.19 -8.72 -10.61
CA LEU A 280 17.62 -10.12 -10.73
C LEU A 280 18.40 -10.37 -12.03
N LEU A 281 17.97 -9.79 -13.16
CA LEU A 281 18.68 -9.96 -14.43
C LEU A 281 20.00 -9.16 -14.46
N GLU A 282 20.01 -7.94 -13.90
CA GLU A 282 21.22 -7.11 -13.75
C GLU A 282 22.28 -7.80 -12.87
N GLN A 283 21.87 -8.48 -11.79
CA GLN A 283 22.77 -9.27 -10.94
C GLN A 283 23.21 -10.59 -11.61
N ALA A 284 22.31 -11.31 -12.29
CA ALA A 284 22.61 -12.62 -12.89
C ALA A 284 23.67 -12.57 -13.99
N VAL A 285 23.73 -11.49 -14.78
CA VAL A 285 24.73 -11.33 -15.86
C VAL A 285 25.99 -10.57 -15.43
N ARG A 286 26.01 -9.98 -14.22
CA ARG A 286 27.10 -9.16 -13.68
C ARG A 286 28.41 -9.97 -13.64
N GLY A 287 29.47 -9.44 -14.25
CA GLY A 287 30.78 -10.10 -14.30
C GLY A 287 30.85 -11.33 -15.22
N THR A 288 29.80 -11.67 -15.96
CA THR A 288 29.86 -12.71 -17.00
C THR A 288 30.61 -12.21 -18.23
N ASN A 289 31.23 -13.12 -18.98
CA ASN A 289 31.92 -12.76 -20.23
C ASN A 289 30.98 -12.28 -21.35
N GLY A 290 29.67 -12.55 -21.26
CA GLY A 290 28.66 -12.26 -22.30
C GLY A 290 27.96 -10.91 -22.16
N ALA A 291 28.04 -10.25 -21.00
CA ALA A 291 27.47 -8.92 -20.75
C ALA A 291 28.55 -7.86 -20.61
N THR A 292 28.22 -6.59 -20.80
CA THR A 292 29.07 -5.47 -20.39
C THR A 292 28.96 -5.23 -18.88
N ASP A 293 29.95 -4.55 -18.30
CA ASP A 293 30.01 -4.33 -16.86
C ASP A 293 29.00 -3.26 -16.40
N ASP A 294 28.53 -2.45 -17.35
CA ASP A 294 27.49 -1.41 -17.28
C ASP A 294 26.11 -1.89 -17.81
N PHE A 295 25.84 -3.20 -17.78
CA PHE A 295 24.62 -3.79 -18.35
C PHE A 295 23.32 -3.28 -17.71
N VAL A 296 22.29 -3.03 -18.53
CA VAL A 296 20.97 -2.52 -18.10
C VAL A 296 19.81 -3.41 -18.56
N ALA A 297 18.88 -3.74 -17.64
CA ALA A 297 17.70 -4.56 -17.92
C ALA A 297 16.38 -3.77 -17.78
N GLY A 298 15.81 -3.32 -18.89
CA GLY A 298 14.53 -2.61 -18.93
C GLY A 298 13.34 -3.57 -18.97
N PHE A 299 12.44 -3.46 -17.99
CA PHE A 299 11.18 -4.22 -17.95
C PHE A 299 9.97 -3.29 -18.13
N SER A 300 9.73 -2.84 -19.36
CA SER A 300 8.59 -1.98 -19.69
C SER A 300 7.26 -2.72 -19.46
N GLN A 301 6.22 -1.93 -19.19
CA GLN A 301 4.84 -2.41 -19.28
C GLN A 301 4.41 -2.67 -20.73
N ALA A 302 3.30 -3.39 -20.89
CA ALA A 302 2.64 -3.59 -22.18
C ALA A 302 1.12 -3.36 -22.06
N ALA A 303 0.31 -4.41 -22.04
CA ALA A 303 -1.13 -4.31 -21.78
C ALA A 303 -1.39 -4.38 -20.27
N VAL A 304 -1.12 -3.30 -19.55
CA VAL A 304 -1.11 -3.29 -18.08
C VAL A 304 -2.51 -3.26 -17.45
N ALA A 305 -3.50 -2.66 -18.11
CA ALA A 305 -4.69 -2.10 -17.48
C ALA A 305 -5.67 -3.12 -16.85
N ASP A 306 -5.88 -4.26 -17.51
CA ASP A 306 -6.78 -5.32 -17.07
C ASP A 306 -6.03 -6.55 -16.53
N THR A 307 -4.70 -6.48 -16.42
CA THR A 307 -3.87 -7.54 -15.84
C THR A 307 -3.65 -7.32 -14.36
N THR A 308 -3.41 -8.40 -13.62
CA THR A 308 -2.97 -8.36 -12.22
C THR A 308 -1.90 -9.43 -11.95
N PRO A 309 -0.89 -9.16 -11.09
CA PRO A 309 0.04 -10.16 -10.56
C PRO A 309 -0.60 -11.10 -9.53
N ASN A 310 -1.84 -10.84 -9.10
CA ASN A 310 -2.51 -11.54 -8.02
C ASN A 310 -3.19 -12.83 -8.53
N VAL A 311 -2.33 -13.76 -8.96
CA VAL A 311 -2.68 -14.95 -9.74
C VAL A 311 -3.52 -16.02 -9.01
N GLU A 312 -3.70 -15.94 -7.69
CA GLU A 312 -4.64 -16.84 -6.99
C GLU A 312 -6.11 -16.41 -7.16
N GLY A 313 -6.35 -15.27 -7.80
CA GLY A 313 -7.68 -14.73 -8.07
C GLY A 313 -8.18 -13.77 -7.00
N ALA A 314 -9.42 -13.27 -7.18
CA ALA A 314 -10.06 -12.34 -6.28
C ALA A 314 -11.04 -13.05 -5.34
N TRP A 315 -10.91 -12.80 -4.04
CA TRP A 315 -11.60 -13.52 -2.97
C TRP A 315 -12.15 -12.59 -1.89
N CYS A 316 -13.17 -13.07 -1.19
CA CYS A 316 -13.83 -12.36 -0.12
C CYS A 316 -13.10 -12.53 1.22
N GLU A 317 -12.84 -11.38 1.85
CA GLU A 317 -12.15 -11.20 3.13
C GLU A 317 -13.15 -11.01 4.30
N ASP A 318 -14.45 -11.02 4.00
CA ASP A 318 -15.58 -11.02 4.94
C ASP A 318 -15.58 -12.22 5.91
N GLY A 319 -14.85 -13.29 5.56
CA GLY A 319 -14.80 -14.57 6.27
C GLY A 319 -15.62 -15.68 5.61
N SER A 320 -16.28 -15.42 4.48
CA SER A 320 -17.04 -16.41 3.72
C SER A 320 -16.16 -17.38 2.92
N GLY A 321 -14.91 -16.98 2.61
CA GLY A 321 -13.97 -17.77 1.83
C GLY A 321 -14.39 -18.01 0.36
N LYS A 322 -15.33 -17.21 -0.16
CA LYS A 322 -15.79 -17.27 -1.55
C LYS A 322 -14.87 -16.48 -2.49
N GLN A 323 -14.93 -16.76 -3.77
CA GLN A 323 -14.49 -15.82 -4.80
C GLN A 323 -15.47 -14.63 -4.85
N CYS A 324 -15.00 -13.45 -5.24
CA CYS A 324 -15.86 -12.28 -5.44
C CYS A 324 -16.85 -12.50 -6.59
N ASP A 325 -17.91 -11.69 -6.68
CA ASP A 325 -18.80 -11.72 -7.85
C ASP A 325 -18.04 -11.38 -9.14
N PHE A 326 -18.30 -12.18 -10.17
CA PHE A 326 -17.57 -12.14 -11.43
C PHE A 326 -17.78 -10.83 -12.23
N LYS A 327 -18.90 -10.13 -12.03
CA LYS A 327 -19.30 -8.96 -12.82
C LYS A 327 -18.87 -7.66 -12.19
N ASP A 328 -19.18 -7.48 -10.90
CA ASP A 328 -18.95 -6.23 -10.17
C ASP A 328 -17.76 -6.28 -9.19
N ALA A 329 -17.14 -7.47 -9.04
CA ALA A 329 -16.05 -7.74 -8.10
C ALA A 329 -16.40 -7.46 -6.63
N THR A 330 -17.67 -7.63 -6.22
CA THR A 330 -18.09 -7.42 -4.84
C THR A 330 -18.16 -8.71 -4.00
N CYS A 331 -18.23 -8.52 -2.68
CA CYS A 331 -18.51 -9.52 -1.66
C CYS A 331 -19.72 -9.05 -0.85
N ASP A 332 -20.80 -9.83 -0.87
CA ASP A 332 -22.14 -9.44 -0.37
C ASP A 332 -22.61 -8.05 -0.87
N GLY A 333 -22.23 -7.70 -2.10
CA GLY A 333 -22.56 -6.42 -2.73
C GLY A 333 -21.63 -5.25 -2.39
N LYS A 334 -20.56 -5.44 -1.61
CA LYS A 334 -19.54 -4.43 -1.27
C LYS A 334 -18.19 -4.67 -1.95
N ILE A 335 -17.46 -3.61 -2.27
CA ILE A 335 -16.15 -3.70 -2.94
C ILE A 335 -14.97 -3.83 -1.94
N ASP A 336 -15.12 -3.23 -0.74
CA ASP A 336 -14.11 -3.10 0.32
C ASP A 336 -13.48 -4.41 0.82
N THR A 337 -14.14 -5.53 0.57
CA THR A 337 -13.79 -6.87 1.07
C THR A 337 -13.43 -7.85 -0.03
N CYS A 338 -13.36 -7.41 -1.30
CA CYS A 338 -12.85 -8.21 -2.41
C CYS A 338 -11.39 -7.89 -2.70
N HIS A 339 -10.48 -8.85 -2.45
CA HIS A 339 -9.05 -8.67 -2.69
C HIS A 339 -8.47 -9.76 -3.60
N GLY A 340 -7.62 -9.34 -4.54
CA GLY A 340 -6.76 -10.20 -5.34
C GLY A 340 -5.62 -10.76 -4.50
N ARG A 341 -5.35 -12.06 -4.63
CA ARG A 341 -4.34 -12.77 -3.84
C ARG A 341 -3.12 -13.17 -4.67
N GLY A 342 -1.93 -12.72 -4.26
CA GLY A 342 -0.65 -13.15 -4.84
C GLY A 342 -0.16 -14.50 -4.30
N PRO A 343 0.90 -15.10 -4.88
CA PRO A 343 1.33 -16.49 -4.61
C PRO A 343 1.78 -16.84 -3.17
N PHE A 344 1.81 -15.86 -2.27
CA PHE A 344 2.13 -16.03 -0.86
C PHE A 344 1.13 -15.25 0.03
N TRP A 345 -0.14 -15.25 -0.35
CA TRP A 345 -1.21 -14.65 0.44
C TRP A 345 -1.27 -15.22 1.88
N GLY A 346 -1.70 -14.38 2.83
CA GLY A 346 -1.81 -14.71 4.24
C GLY A 346 -0.53 -14.47 5.06
N LEU A 347 0.57 -14.05 4.42
CA LEU A 347 1.71 -13.45 5.10
C LEU A 347 1.41 -11.97 5.45
N ASN A 348 1.85 -11.54 6.62
CA ASN A 348 1.78 -10.14 7.05
C ASN A 348 3.05 -9.39 6.62
N ASP A 349 3.31 -9.33 5.32
CA ASP A 349 4.53 -8.79 4.72
C ASP A 349 4.26 -7.71 3.65
N GLY A 350 3.03 -7.18 3.59
CA GLY A 350 2.60 -6.21 2.57
C GLY A 350 2.60 -6.77 1.14
N GLY A 351 2.70 -8.08 0.94
CA GLY A 351 2.86 -8.72 -0.37
C GLY A 351 4.32 -8.88 -0.81
N THR A 352 5.30 -8.55 0.03
CA THR A 352 6.75 -8.60 -0.29
C THR A 352 7.16 -9.92 -0.94
N LYS A 353 6.74 -11.07 -0.39
CA LYS A 353 7.07 -12.39 -0.93
C LYS A 353 6.32 -12.74 -2.22
N SER A 354 5.08 -12.26 -2.37
CA SER A 354 4.34 -12.32 -3.65
C SER A 354 5.09 -11.53 -4.73
N CYS A 355 5.53 -10.31 -4.42
CA CYS A 355 6.29 -9.44 -5.31
C CYS A 355 7.62 -10.05 -5.75
N TRP A 356 8.41 -10.58 -4.81
CA TRP A 356 9.63 -11.30 -5.12
C TRP A 356 9.35 -12.50 -6.04
N GLU A 357 8.32 -13.30 -5.76
CA GLU A 357 8.02 -14.50 -6.54
C GLU A 357 7.53 -14.18 -7.97
N ILE A 358 6.64 -13.20 -8.15
CA ILE A 358 6.17 -12.77 -9.47
C ILE A 358 7.34 -12.19 -10.28
N GLY A 359 8.18 -11.34 -9.67
CA GLY A 359 9.39 -10.82 -10.32
C GLY A 359 10.40 -11.91 -10.67
N ARG A 360 10.59 -12.91 -9.79
CA ARG A 360 11.46 -14.06 -10.03
C ARG A 360 10.97 -14.96 -11.15
N ARG A 361 9.64 -15.14 -11.31
CA ARG A 361 9.04 -15.88 -12.43
C ARG A 361 9.28 -15.18 -13.77
N VAL A 362 9.10 -13.86 -13.82
CA VAL A 362 9.41 -13.03 -15.00
C VAL A 362 10.90 -13.10 -15.33
N PHE A 363 11.76 -12.81 -14.34
CA PHE A 363 13.22 -12.93 -14.46
C PHE A 363 13.65 -14.28 -15.04
N LYS A 364 13.16 -15.41 -14.50
CA LYS A 364 13.58 -16.75 -14.93
C LYS A 364 13.32 -17.01 -16.42
N GLN A 365 12.23 -16.49 -16.98
CA GLN A 365 11.96 -16.62 -18.41
C GLN A 365 12.73 -15.59 -19.24
N ALA A 366 12.95 -14.37 -18.72
CA ALA A 366 13.78 -13.37 -19.38
C ALA A 366 15.26 -13.79 -19.47
N ASP A 367 15.81 -14.38 -18.41
CA ASP A 367 17.16 -14.97 -18.35
C ASP A 367 17.31 -16.15 -19.32
N LYS A 368 16.35 -17.08 -19.31
CA LYS A 368 16.28 -18.17 -20.29
C LYS A 368 16.27 -17.62 -21.74
N LEU A 369 15.44 -16.63 -22.03
CA LEU A 369 15.35 -16.01 -23.34
C LEU A 369 16.65 -15.28 -23.72
N TYR A 370 17.29 -14.59 -22.77
CA TYR A 370 18.59 -13.95 -22.95
C TYR A 370 19.66 -14.97 -23.33
N GLY A 371 19.73 -16.12 -22.64
CA GLY A 371 20.63 -17.22 -22.97
C GLY A 371 20.36 -17.83 -24.36
N GLN A 372 19.10 -18.05 -24.72
CA GLN A 372 18.69 -18.48 -26.06
C GLN A 372 19.13 -17.48 -27.15
N MET A 373 18.89 -16.18 -26.92
CA MET A 373 19.31 -15.11 -27.82
C MET A 373 20.83 -14.90 -27.85
N GLN A 374 21.59 -15.35 -26.85
CA GLN A 374 23.06 -15.44 -26.91
C GLN A 374 23.52 -16.66 -27.73
N GLY A 375 22.82 -17.80 -27.64
CA GLY A 375 23.08 -18.99 -28.46
C GLY A 375 22.81 -18.81 -29.95
N GLY A 376 21.84 -17.95 -30.29
CA GLY A 376 21.53 -17.57 -31.68
C GLY A 376 20.03 -17.40 -31.99
N ASP A 377 19.14 -17.77 -31.07
CA ASP A 377 17.69 -17.90 -31.32
C ASP A 377 16.93 -16.56 -31.52
N GLY A 378 17.63 -15.42 -31.53
CA GLY A 378 17.02 -14.08 -31.64
C GLY A 378 16.92 -13.59 -33.10
N VAL A 379 15.72 -13.21 -33.54
CA VAL A 379 15.46 -12.67 -34.88
C VAL A 379 16.17 -11.31 -35.04
N PRO A 380 17.05 -11.12 -36.03
CA PRO A 380 17.76 -9.85 -36.20
C PRO A 380 16.82 -8.70 -36.62
N VAL A 381 17.04 -7.49 -36.12
CA VAL A 381 16.36 -6.29 -36.61
C VAL A 381 17.02 -5.83 -37.91
N THR A 382 16.22 -5.51 -38.93
CA THR A 382 16.68 -5.21 -40.29
C THR A 382 16.08 -3.92 -40.83
N GLY A 383 16.87 -3.19 -41.61
CA GLY A 383 16.56 -1.84 -42.12
C GLY A 383 17.24 -0.75 -41.28
N LYS A 384 17.95 0.15 -41.94
CA LYS A 384 18.79 1.18 -41.28
C LYS A 384 18.03 2.33 -40.62
N SER A 385 16.80 2.62 -41.06
CA SER A 385 16.06 3.81 -40.64
C SER A 385 15.77 3.80 -39.12
N VAL A 386 16.12 4.89 -38.44
CA VAL A 386 15.80 5.08 -37.00
C VAL A 386 15.03 6.38 -36.82
N LEU A 387 13.72 6.26 -36.59
CA LEU A 387 12.80 7.41 -36.61
C LEU A 387 11.88 7.42 -35.39
N GLY A 388 11.51 8.63 -34.97
CA GLY A 388 10.44 8.87 -34.02
C GLY A 388 9.64 10.08 -34.45
N TYR A 389 8.37 10.13 -34.04
CA TYR A 389 7.57 11.36 -34.10
C TYR A 389 6.81 11.57 -32.80
N HIS A 390 6.46 12.83 -32.55
CA HIS A 390 5.52 13.24 -31.54
C HIS A 390 4.53 14.25 -32.12
N SER A 391 3.29 14.14 -31.67
CA SER A 391 2.23 15.12 -31.88
C SER A 391 1.40 15.15 -30.60
N PHE A 392 1.11 16.33 -30.05
CA PHE A 392 0.02 16.45 -29.08
C PHE A 392 -1.32 16.45 -29.83
N GLN A 393 -2.33 15.80 -29.27
CA GLN A 393 -3.71 15.92 -29.74
C GLN A 393 -4.62 16.31 -28.59
N ASP A 394 -5.51 17.28 -28.83
CA ASP A 394 -6.61 17.60 -27.93
C ASP A 394 -7.77 16.61 -28.18
N PHE A 395 -8.05 15.76 -27.19
CA PHE A 395 -9.10 14.76 -27.19
C PHE A 395 -10.45 15.31 -26.66
N SER A 396 -10.55 16.59 -26.27
CA SER A 396 -11.81 17.14 -25.73
C SER A 396 -13.01 17.04 -26.68
N ASN A 397 -12.77 17.14 -27.99
CA ASN A 397 -13.79 17.00 -29.03
C ASN A 397 -13.20 16.54 -30.39
N PHE A 398 -12.13 15.74 -30.38
CA PHE A 398 -11.50 15.26 -31.62
C PHE A 398 -12.48 14.37 -32.41
N THR A 399 -12.68 14.69 -33.69
CA THR A 399 -13.65 14.03 -34.57
C THR A 399 -12.93 13.42 -35.77
N PHE A 400 -13.21 12.16 -36.06
CA PHE A 400 -12.50 11.34 -37.05
C PHE A 400 -13.44 10.31 -37.69
N GLN A 401 -12.94 9.55 -38.67
CA GLN A 401 -13.69 8.46 -39.31
C GLN A 401 -13.20 7.10 -38.84
N LEU A 402 -14.14 6.21 -38.51
CA LEU A 402 -13.89 4.79 -38.28
C LEU A 402 -13.68 4.06 -39.62
N PRO A 403 -13.05 2.87 -39.64
CA PRO A 403 -12.80 2.10 -40.87
C PRO A 403 -14.05 1.72 -41.68
N ASN A 404 -15.24 1.77 -41.07
CA ASN A 404 -16.54 1.55 -41.72
C ASN A 404 -17.13 2.81 -42.40
N GLY A 405 -16.42 3.95 -42.36
CA GLY A 405 -16.89 5.22 -42.90
C GLY A 405 -17.92 5.97 -42.03
N THR A 406 -18.08 5.59 -40.76
CA THR A 406 -18.89 6.35 -39.78
C THR A 406 -18.03 7.31 -38.98
N SER A 407 -18.57 8.50 -38.70
CA SER A 407 -17.87 9.52 -37.92
C SER A 407 -17.96 9.20 -36.43
N ALA A 408 -16.81 9.12 -35.76
CA ALA A 408 -16.69 9.01 -34.32
C ALA A 408 -16.07 10.29 -33.73
N LYS A 409 -16.19 10.47 -32.41
CA LYS A 409 -15.50 11.52 -31.68
C LYS A 409 -15.11 11.10 -30.26
N THR A 410 -14.11 11.75 -29.72
CA THR A 410 -13.74 11.69 -28.30
C THR A 410 -14.44 12.80 -27.49
N CYS A 411 -14.22 12.78 -26.17
CA CYS A 411 -14.85 13.64 -25.18
C CYS A 411 -13.81 14.27 -24.24
N ALA A 412 -14.15 15.41 -23.62
CA ALA A 412 -13.36 15.96 -22.51
C ALA A 412 -13.29 14.93 -21.37
N ALA A 413 -12.13 14.85 -20.73
CA ALA A 413 -11.81 13.79 -19.78
C ALA A 413 -12.84 13.69 -18.63
N ALA A 414 -13.49 12.54 -18.43
CA ALA A 414 -14.42 12.35 -17.33
C ALA A 414 -14.33 10.94 -16.72
N PHE A 415 -14.44 10.88 -15.41
CA PHE A 415 -14.39 9.64 -14.62
C PHE A 415 -15.80 9.12 -14.35
N GLY A 416 -16.01 7.82 -14.52
CA GLY A 416 -17.27 7.13 -14.22
C GLY A 416 -17.44 6.83 -12.73
N TYR A 417 -18.63 6.41 -12.30
CA TYR A 417 -18.85 5.95 -10.92
C TYR A 417 -17.89 4.82 -10.53
N SER A 418 -17.68 3.83 -11.40
CA SER A 418 -16.76 2.71 -11.18
C SER A 418 -15.26 3.07 -11.11
N PHE A 419 -14.86 4.33 -11.34
CA PHE A 419 -13.51 4.79 -10.97
C PHE A 419 -13.35 4.86 -9.44
N ALA A 420 -14.40 5.25 -8.71
CA ALA A 420 -14.34 5.31 -7.24
C ALA A 420 -14.40 3.92 -6.57
N ALA A 421 -14.76 2.87 -7.32
CA ALA A 421 -14.79 1.49 -6.82
C ALA A 421 -13.40 0.83 -6.72
N GLY A 422 -12.35 1.41 -7.31
CA GLY A 422 -11.03 0.77 -7.35
C GLY A 422 -11.03 -0.58 -8.09
N THR A 423 -10.05 -1.43 -7.80
CA THR A 423 -9.91 -2.77 -8.41
C THR A 423 -9.73 -3.86 -7.36
N THR A 424 -9.71 -5.13 -7.76
CA THR A 424 -9.37 -6.23 -6.85
C THR A 424 -7.96 -6.12 -6.27
N ASP A 425 -7.05 -5.40 -6.93
CA ASP A 425 -5.67 -5.22 -6.45
C ASP A 425 -5.56 -4.17 -5.34
N GLY A 426 -6.59 -3.34 -5.21
CA GLY A 426 -6.74 -2.23 -4.29
C GLY A 426 -8.15 -1.65 -4.43
N PRO A 427 -9.12 -2.10 -3.61
CA PRO A 427 -10.52 -1.70 -3.74
C PRO A 427 -10.72 -0.26 -3.26
N GLY A 428 -11.75 0.38 -3.81
CA GLY A 428 -12.15 1.73 -3.42
C GLY A 428 -12.95 1.78 -2.12
N TYR A 429 -13.26 3.00 -1.69
CA TYR A 429 -14.07 3.27 -0.49
C TYR A 429 -15.53 3.53 -0.86
N PHE A 430 -16.43 3.41 0.12
CA PHE A 430 -17.88 3.56 -0.02
C PHE A 430 -18.55 2.47 -0.89
N ASP A 431 -19.87 2.52 -1.04
CA ASP A 431 -20.70 1.49 -1.69
C ASP A 431 -20.64 1.51 -3.24
N PHE A 432 -19.59 2.09 -3.82
CA PHE A 432 -19.33 2.08 -5.26
C PHE A 432 -18.98 0.66 -5.77
N LYS A 433 -19.36 0.36 -7.00
CA LYS A 433 -19.19 -0.97 -7.62
C LYS A 433 -18.59 -0.85 -9.00
N GLN A 434 -17.98 -1.93 -9.49
CA GLN A 434 -17.57 -2.00 -10.89
C GLN A 434 -18.74 -2.43 -11.78
N GLY A 435 -18.88 -1.86 -12.97
CA GLY A 435 -20.06 -2.09 -13.82
C GLY A 435 -21.31 -1.35 -13.33
N ASP A 436 -21.12 -0.31 -12.51
CA ASP A 436 -22.21 0.54 -12.02
C ASP A 436 -22.76 1.40 -13.17
N SER A 437 -24.08 1.36 -13.36
CA SER A 437 -24.80 2.18 -14.35
C SER A 437 -25.20 3.57 -13.83
N GLY A 438 -24.80 3.92 -12.61
CA GLY A 438 -25.10 5.19 -11.93
C GLY A 438 -26.17 5.03 -10.86
N ASP A 439 -26.06 3.99 -10.03
CA ASP A 439 -27.02 3.70 -8.97
C ASP A 439 -27.10 4.87 -7.96
N PRO A 440 -28.29 5.45 -7.71
CA PRO A 440 -28.44 6.55 -6.75
C PRO A 440 -28.05 6.19 -5.32
N ASP A 441 -28.06 4.90 -4.95
CA ASP A 441 -27.72 4.44 -3.60
C ASP A 441 -26.19 4.33 -3.39
N ALA A 442 -25.37 4.34 -4.46
CA ALA A 442 -23.91 4.16 -4.38
C ALA A 442 -23.19 5.26 -3.55
N SER A 443 -23.77 6.46 -3.46
CA SER A 443 -23.61 7.40 -2.33
C SER A 443 -24.38 8.70 -2.60
N PRO A 444 -25.45 9.03 -1.84
CA PRO A 444 -26.12 10.32 -1.92
C PRO A 444 -25.21 11.52 -1.63
N PHE A 445 -24.15 11.32 -0.84
CA PHE A 445 -23.12 12.32 -0.54
C PHE A 445 -22.26 12.63 -1.77
N TRP A 446 -21.72 11.63 -2.47
CA TRP A 446 -20.94 11.87 -3.69
C TRP A 446 -21.79 12.40 -4.85
N ALA A 447 -23.05 11.93 -4.95
CA ALA A 447 -24.04 12.50 -5.86
C ALA A 447 -24.43 13.96 -5.52
N LEU A 448 -24.02 14.50 -4.36
CA LEU A 448 -24.17 15.90 -3.98
C LEU A 448 -22.85 16.69 -4.15
N VAL A 449 -21.71 16.11 -3.75
CA VAL A 449 -20.37 16.72 -3.87
C VAL A 449 -19.99 16.96 -5.33
N SER A 450 -20.26 16.03 -6.25
CA SER A 450 -20.00 16.22 -7.69
C SER A 450 -20.72 17.46 -8.25
N LYS A 451 -21.96 17.71 -7.79
CA LYS A 451 -22.76 18.90 -8.16
C LYS A 451 -22.18 20.23 -7.67
N PHE A 452 -21.34 20.20 -6.62
CA PHE A 452 -20.61 21.37 -6.12
C PHE A 452 -19.26 21.62 -6.83
N LEU A 453 -18.72 20.63 -7.55
CA LEU A 453 -17.52 20.79 -8.38
C LEU A 453 -17.88 21.36 -9.77
N ARG A 454 -18.60 20.57 -10.58
CA ARG A 454 -19.19 20.98 -11.86
C ARG A 454 -20.21 19.93 -12.31
N ASN A 455 -21.41 20.35 -12.67
CA ASN A 455 -22.38 19.47 -13.34
C ASN A 455 -21.98 19.27 -14.81
N PRO A 456 -21.90 18.03 -15.33
CA PRO A 456 -21.59 17.79 -16.73
C PRO A 456 -22.73 18.27 -17.64
N THR A 457 -22.37 18.69 -18.86
CA THR A 457 -23.35 19.15 -19.86
C THR A 457 -24.09 17.97 -20.50
N LYS A 458 -25.23 18.22 -21.15
CA LYS A 458 -25.98 17.16 -21.86
C LYS A 458 -25.16 16.57 -22.99
N GLU A 459 -24.36 17.41 -23.63
CA GLU A 459 -23.46 17.08 -24.73
C GLU A 459 -22.30 16.21 -24.25
N GLN A 460 -21.78 16.46 -23.06
CA GLN A 460 -20.73 15.68 -22.41
C GLN A 460 -21.26 14.33 -21.91
N VAL A 461 -22.43 14.29 -21.26
CA VAL A 461 -23.11 13.03 -20.87
C VAL A 461 -23.43 12.17 -22.11
N ALA A 462 -23.93 12.77 -23.20
CA ALA A 462 -24.19 12.06 -24.45
C ALA A 462 -22.92 11.56 -25.13
N CYS A 463 -21.78 12.26 -24.96
CA CYS A 463 -20.49 11.83 -25.49
C CYS A 463 -19.88 10.66 -24.70
N GLN A 464 -19.91 10.74 -23.37
CA GLN A 464 -19.34 9.73 -22.48
C GLN A 464 -20.20 8.46 -22.37
N SER A 465 -21.46 8.50 -22.80
CA SER A 465 -22.42 7.38 -22.76
C SER A 465 -21.81 6.04 -23.25
N PRO A 466 -22.04 4.91 -22.55
CA PRO A 466 -22.95 4.73 -21.41
C PRO A 466 -22.41 5.15 -20.02
N LYS A 467 -21.19 5.69 -19.89
CA LYS A 467 -20.59 6.04 -18.59
C LYS A 467 -21.47 6.99 -17.76
N PRO A 468 -21.83 6.62 -16.51
CA PRO A 468 -22.37 7.57 -15.53
C PRO A 468 -21.23 8.45 -15.00
N ILE A 469 -21.19 9.72 -15.37
CA ILE A 469 -20.11 10.64 -14.99
C ILE A 469 -20.18 10.94 -13.47
N LEU A 470 -19.11 10.63 -12.75
CA LEU A 470 -18.88 11.04 -11.37
C LEU A 470 -18.12 12.37 -11.28
N ILE A 471 -17.08 12.56 -12.13
CA ILE A 471 -16.21 13.75 -12.13
C ILE A 471 -15.94 14.21 -13.58
N ASP A 472 -16.38 15.42 -13.92
CA ASP A 472 -16.20 16.06 -15.24
C ASP A 472 -14.81 16.75 -15.38
N ALA A 473 -13.74 16.03 -15.05
CA ALA A 473 -12.43 16.60 -14.71
C ALA A 473 -11.74 17.41 -15.83
N GLY A 474 -11.88 17.00 -17.09
CA GLY A 474 -11.34 17.70 -18.27
C GLY A 474 -12.01 19.06 -18.54
N GLU A 475 -13.10 19.35 -17.83
CA GLU A 475 -13.85 20.59 -17.87
C GLU A 475 -13.67 21.42 -16.57
N ILE A 476 -12.74 21.04 -15.69
CA ILE A 476 -12.38 21.77 -14.46
C ILE A 476 -10.94 22.29 -14.54
N THR A 477 -10.80 23.62 -14.45
CA THR A 477 -9.53 24.35 -14.63
C THR A 477 -9.12 25.19 -13.42
N LEU A 478 -9.85 25.08 -12.29
CA LEU A 478 -9.50 25.69 -11.01
C LEU A 478 -9.26 24.59 -9.97
N PRO A 479 -8.19 24.67 -9.14
CA PRO A 479 -7.13 25.68 -9.15
C PRO A 479 -6.23 25.67 -10.40
N TYR A 480 -6.17 24.54 -11.09
CA TYR A 480 -5.55 24.31 -12.41
C TYR A 480 -6.25 23.11 -13.06
N ALA A 481 -5.79 22.61 -14.21
CA ALA A 481 -6.44 21.51 -14.92
C ALA A 481 -6.44 20.19 -14.11
N TRP A 482 -7.61 19.56 -13.98
CA TRP A 482 -7.75 18.32 -13.19
C TRP A 482 -7.31 17.05 -13.94
N ALA A 483 -7.52 16.98 -15.25
CA ALA A 483 -7.17 15.83 -16.09
C ALA A 483 -6.66 16.26 -17.49
N PRO A 484 -5.88 15.43 -18.20
CA PRO A 484 -5.40 15.72 -19.54
C PRO A 484 -6.53 15.62 -20.59
N ASN A 485 -6.90 16.74 -21.21
CA ASN A 485 -7.54 16.72 -22.53
C ASN A 485 -6.51 16.64 -23.67
N ILE A 486 -5.30 17.17 -23.47
CA ILE A 486 -4.20 17.13 -24.43
C ILE A 486 -3.30 15.94 -24.08
N VAL A 487 -3.09 15.03 -25.03
CA VAL A 487 -2.35 13.77 -24.86
C VAL A 487 -1.26 13.60 -25.92
N ASP A 488 -0.18 12.89 -25.58
CA ASP A 488 0.90 12.54 -26.51
C ASP A 488 0.47 11.43 -27.47
N ILE A 489 0.67 11.65 -28.78
CA ILE A 489 0.70 10.61 -29.81
C ILE A 489 2.16 10.44 -30.25
N GLN A 490 2.78 9.31 -29.88
CA GLN A 490 4.18 9.01 -30.24
C GLN A 490 4.34 7.56 -30.69
N MET A 491 5.13 7.37 -31.75
CA MET A 491 5.66 6.08 -32.15
C MET A 491 7.14 6.21 -32.51
N LEU A 492 7.89 5.14 -32.24
CA LEU A 492 9.30 4.99 -32.59
C LEU A 492 9.49 3.79 -33.53
N ARG A 493 10.50 3.84 -34.39
CA ARG A 493 10.88 2.81 -35.37
C ARG A 493 12.39 2.62 -35.36
N VAL A 494 12.85 1.37 -35.33
CA VAL A 494 14.18 0.97 -35.79
C VAL A 494 14.03 -0.22 -36.74
N GLY A 495 14.43 -0.04 -38.00
CA GLY A 495 14.30 -1.10 -38.99
C GLY A 495 12.86 -1.58 -39.15
N ASN A 496 12.62 -2.89 -38.96
CA ASN A 496 11.30 -3.52 -38.93
C ASN A 496 10.67 -3.61 -37.52
N PHE A 497 11.29 -3.04 -36.49
CA PHE A 497 10.75 -2.98 -35.13
C PHE A 497 10.10 -1.63 -34.85
N PHE A 498 8.88 -1.66 -34.29
CA PHE A 498 8.03 -0.50 -34.04
C PHE A 498 7.53 -0.50 -32.59
N ILE A 499 7.60 0.67 -31.94
CA ILE A 499 7.15 0.89 -30.56
C ILE A 499 6.02 1.92 -30.58
N ILE A 500 4.83 1.51 -30.14
CA ILE A 500 3.75 2.41 -29.75
C ILE A 500 4.03 2.89 -28.32
N VAL A 501 4.13 4.20 -28.12
CA VAL A 501 4.29 4.80 -26.79
C VAL A 501 2.92 5.23 -26.31
N SER A 502 2.31 4.43 -25.42
CA SER A 502 0.93 4.61 -24.99
C SER A 502 0.83 5.62 -23.84
N ALA A 503 0.04 6.68 -24.04
CA ALA A 503 -0.34 7.60 -22.96
C ALA A 503 -1.23 6.93 -21.88
N PRO A 504 -2.32 6.21 -22.24
CA PRO A 504 -3.10 5.45 -21.28
C PRO A 504 -2.50 4.07 -20.99
N GLU A 505 -2.95 3.49 -19.89
CA GLU A 505 -2.92 2.06 -19.64
C GLU A 505 -3.83 1.33 -20.63
N LEU A 506 -3.29 0.38 -21.39
CA LEU A 506 -4.06 -0.42 -22.36
C LEU A 506 -4.56 -1.71 -21.72
N THR A 507 -5.84 -2.04 -21.93
CA THR A 507 -6.33 -3.41 -21.70
C THR A 507 -5.72 -4.39 -22.69
N THR A 508 -5.82 -5.67 -22.38
CA THR A 508 -5.36 -6.78 -23.21
C THR A 508 -5.90 -6.67 -24.63
N MET A 509 -7.21 -6.45 -24.82
CA MET A 509 -7.76 -6.34 -26.17
C MET A 509 -7.46 -4.99 -26.84
N SER A 510 -7.38 -3.88 -26.09
CA SER A 510 -6.91 -2.59 -26.64
C SER A 510 -5.50 -2.69 -27.22
N SER A 511 -4.56 -3.27 -26.47
CA SER A 511 -3.19 -3.52 -26.92
C SER A 511 -3.15 -4.42 -28.15
N ARG A 512 -3.89 -5.54 -28.13
CA ARG A 512 -4.01 -6.46 -29.28
C ARG A 512 -4.52 -5.75 -30.53
N ARG A 513 -5.61 -4.97 -30.42
CA ARG A 513 -6.19 -4.22 -31.55
C ARG A 513 -5.25 -3.15 -32.09
N TRP A 514 -4.63 -2.34 -31.22
CA TRP A 514 -3.73 -1.26 -31.66
C TRP A 514 -2.46 -1.81 -32.31
N ARG A 515 -1.80 -2.79 -31.68
CA ARG A 515 -0.61 -3.47 -32.25
C ARG A 515 -0.94 -4.16 -33.58
N LYS A 516 -2.10 -4.82 -33.68
CA LYS A 516 -2.54 -5.46 -34.93
C LYS A 516 -2.84 -4.46 -36.03
N SER A 517 -3.60 -3.39 -35.77
CA SER A 517 -3.95 -2.40 -36.79
C SER A 517 -2.70 -1.80 -37.44
N ILE A 518 -1.69 -1.47 -36.62
CA ILE A 518 -0.41 -0.96 -37.12
C ILE A 518 0.39 -2.05 -37.86
N SER A 519 0.43 -3.29 -37.36
CA SER A 519 1.15 -4.39 -38.04
C SER A 519 0.56 -4.73 -39.41
N ASP A 520 -0.77 -4.79 -39.52
CA ASP A 520 -1.49 -5.01 -40.78
C ASP A 520 -1.24 -3.85 -41.76
N GLU A 521 -1.34 -2.60 -41.28
CA GLU A 521 -1.20 -1.42 -42.14
C GLU A 521 0.24 -1.23 -42.66
N ILE A 522 1.27 -1.57 -41.88
CA ILE A 522 2.67 -1.59 -42.36
C ILE A 522 2.84 -2.63 -43.49
N LYS A 523 2.16 -3.78 -43.38
CA LYS A 523 2.19 -4.86 -44.40
C LYS A 523 1.47 -4.42 -45.68
N ASP A 524 0.28 -3.85 -45.57
CA ASP A 524 -0.52 -3.35 -46.71
C ASP A 524 0.16 -2.18 -47.45
N ARG A 525 0.85 -1.30 -46.72
CA ARG A 525 1.65 -0.20 -47.30
C ARG A 525 3.02 -0.66 -47.85
N GLY A 526 3.44 -1.90 -47.59
CA GLY A 526 4.66 -2.50 -48.11
C GLY A 526 5.98 -1.87 -47.62
N GLY A 527 5.95 -1.12 -46.52
CA GLY A 527 7.02 -0.18 -46.18
C GLY A 527 8.31 -0.79 -45.59
N VAL A 528 8.24 -1.97 -44.94
CA VAL A 528 9.42 -2.58 -44.27
C VAL A 528 9.43 -4.11 -44.35
N GLY A 529 9.47 -4.65 -45.57
CA GLY A 529 9.43 -6.10 -45.78
C GLY A 529 8.10 -6.73 -45.34
N SER A 530 8.08 -8.05 -45.15
CA SER A 530 6.85 -8.80 -44.89
C SER A 530 6.49 -8.98 -43.41
N ASP A 531 7.39 -8.68 -42.47
CA ASP A 531 7.15 -8.93 -41.04
C ASP A 531 7.66 -7.81 -40.10
N PRO A 532 6.87 -6.73 -39.95
CA PRO A 532 7.03 -5.74 -38.89
C PRO A 532 6.67 -6.30 -37.50
N ILE A 533 7.58 -6.09 -36.56
CA ILE A 533 7.41 -6.42 -35.14
C ILE A 533 6.87 -5.18 -34.42
N VAL A 534 5.64 -5.24 -33.91
CA VAL A 534 4.98 -4.11 -33.22
C VAL A 534 4.77 -4.43 -31.74
N VAL A 535 5.40 -3.62 -30.88
CA VAL A 535 5.17 -3.61 -29.43
C VAL A 535 4.44 -2.33 -29.01
N ALA A 536 3.80 -2.37 -27.84
CA ALA A 536 3.22 -1.20 -27.19
C ALA A 536 3.75 -1.17 -25.75
N GLY A 537 4.11 0.02 -25.26
CA GLY A 537 4.55 0.22 -23.88
C GLY A 537 4.12 1.57 -23.33
N GLY A 538 3.65 1.55 -22.08
CA GLY A 538 3.03 2.65 -21.37
C GLY A 538 2.36 2.13 -20.08
N PRO A 539 1.83 3.01 -19.22
CA PRO A 539 1.55 4.42 -19.46
C PRO A 539 2.82 5.27 -19.50
N GLY A 540 2.87 6.17 -20.47
CA GLY A 540 4.04 7.00 -20.73
C GLY A 540 3.71 8.36 -21.31
N ASN A 541 4.66 9.28 -21.17
CA ASN A 541 4.63 10.67 -21.59
C ASN A 541 3.58 11.57 -20.92
N THR A 542 2.31 11.19 -20.94
CA THR A 542 1.19 11.83 -20.24
C THR A 542 0.30 10.73 -19.71
N TYR A 543 0.16 10.62 -18.38
CA TYR A 543 -0.72 9.62 -17.78
C TYR A 543 -2.19 9.92 -18.09
N ALA A 544 -2.71 9.26 -19.12
CA ALA A 544 -4.07 9.46 -19.61
C ALA A 544 -5.09 8.49 -18.98
N HIS A 545 -4.79 7.98 -17.78
CA HIS A 545 -5.55 6.91 -17.11
C HIS A 545 -5.70 5.69 -18.03
N TYR A 546 -6.90 5.21 -18.31
CA TYR A 546 -7.15 3.90 -18.92
C TYR A 546 -7.62 4.01 -20.38
N CYS A 547 -7.50 2.91 -21.13
CA CYS A 547 -8.08 2.79 -22.47
C CYS A 547 -8.54 1.35 -22.75
N THR A 548 -9.84 1.14 -22.58
CA THR A 548 -10.58 -0.08 -22.96
C THR A 548 -10.94 -0.11 -24.44
N THR A 549 -11.35 -1.28 -24.94
CA THR A 549 -12.11 -1.36 -26.20
C THR A 549 -13.49 -0.69 -26.05
N PRO A 550 -14.18 -0.32 -27.15
CA PRO A 550 -15.56 0.16 -27.08
C PRO A 550 -16.52 -0.84 -26.44
N GLU A 551 -16.27 -2.15 -26.57
CA GLU A 551 -17.08 -3.21 -25.97
C GLU A 551 -16.81 -3.41 -24.48
N GLU A 552 -15.55 -3.36 -24.05
CA GLU A 552 -15.16 -3.31 -22.63
C GLU A 552 -15.65 -2.03 -21.94
N TYR A 553 -15.64 -0.90 -22.67
CA TYR A 553 -16.14 0.39 -22.20
C TYR A 553 -17.62 0.32 -21.85
N ASP A 554 -18.44 -0.34 -22.67
CA ASP A 554 -19.88 -0.47 -22.45
C ASP A 554 -20.24 -1.28 -21.19
N VAL A 555 -19.30 -2.06 -20.64
CA VAL A 555 -19.46 -2.80 -19.38
C VAL A 555 -19.18 -1.94 -18.16
N GLN A 556 -18.47 -0.81 -18.29
CA GLN A 556 -18.16 0.14 -17.20
C GLN A 556 -17.55 -0.49 -15.92
N ARG A 557 -16.73 -1.54 -16.02
CA ARG A 557 -15.78 -1.90 -14.93
C ARG A 557 -14.75 -0.78 -14.72
N TYR A 558 -13.89 -0.87 -13.71
CA TYR A 558 -12.95 0.20 -13.31
C TYR A 558 -12.19 0.80 -14.50
N GLU A 559 -11.67 -0.04 -15.39
CA GLU A 559 -10.93 0.37 -16.59
C GLU A 559 -11.81 1.19 -17.57
N GLY A 560 -13.09 0.85 -17.71
CA GLY A 560 -14.07 1.55 -18.55
C GLY A 560 -14.56 2.86 -17.94
N GLY A 561 -14.76 2.88 -16.61
CA GLY A 561 -15.01 4.11 -15.85
C GLY A 561 -13.83 5.08 -15.90
N SER A 562 -12.62 4.55 -15.95
CA SER A 562 -11.35 5.29 -16.01
C SER A 562 -10.85 5.58 -17.43
N THR A 563 -11.56 5.14 -18.47
CA THR A 563 -11.25 5.47 -19.88
C THR A 563 -11.76 6.88 -20.19
N VAL A 564 -10.95 7.89 -19.84
CA VAL A 564 -11.46 9.25 -19.58
C VAL A 564 -12.01 9.96 -20.82
N HIS A 565 -11.50 9.73 -22.04
CA HIS A 565 -11.94 10.45 -23.25
C HIS A 565 -13.15 9.82 -23.97
N GLY A 566 -13.84 8.89 -23.30
CA GLY A 566 -15.07 8.27 -23.77
C GLY A 566 -14.88 7.02 -24.62
N ARG A 567 -16.00 6.47 -25.09
CA ARG A 567 -16.12 5.15 -25.75
C ARG A 567 -15.16 4.93 -26.93
N HIS A 568 -14.80 5.99 -27.65
CA HIS A 568 -13.97 5.95 -28.85
C HIS A 568 -12.50 6.35 -28.62
N SER A 569 -12.03 6.31 -27.37
CA SER A 569 -10.63 6.62 -27.01
C SER A 569 -9.63 5.78 -27.80
N LEU A 570 -9.80 4.45 -27.80
CA LEU A 570 -8.94 3.51 -28.53
C LEU A 570 -8.93 3.78 -30.04
N ASP A 571 -10.12 4.00 -30.62
CA ASP A 571 -10.28 4.24 -32.05
C ASP A 571 -9.55 5.52 -32.49
N ALA A 572 -9.55 6.56 -31.64
CA ALA A 572 -8.83 7.81 -31.90
C ALA A 572 -7.30 7.62 -31.87
N TYR A 573 -6.76 6.89 -30.88
CA TYR A 573 -5.34 6.56 -30.80
C TYR A 573 -4.87 5.75 -32.02
N ILE A 574 -5.66 4.76 -32.46
CA ILE A 574 -5.41 3.99 -33.68
C ILE A 574 -5.47 4.90 -34.92
N ASN A 575 -6.50 5.73 -35.07
CA ASN A 575 -6.66 6.64 -36.21
C ASN A 575 -5.49 7.63 -36.36
N LEU A 576 -5.02 8.22 -35.26
CA LEU A 576 -3.92 9.18 -35.25
C LEU A 576 -2.57 8.52 -35.57
N THR A 577 -2.30 7.34 -35.02
CA THR A 577 -1.07 6.59 -35.33
C THR A 577 -1.04 6.07 -36.76
N SER A 578 -2.16 5.54 -37.26
CA SER A 578 -2.36 5.19 -38.68
C SER A 578 -2.10 6.39 -39.62
N THR A 579 -2.68 7.56 -39.29
CA THR A 579 -2.52 8.80 -40.07
C THR A 579 -1.05 9.23 -40.19
N TYR A 580 -0.25 9.03 -39.14
CA TYR A 580 1.15 9.45 -39.09
C TYR A 580 2.15 8.36 -39.50
N LEU A 581 1.71 7.11 -39.67
CA LEU A 581 2.55 5.95 -39.97
C LEU A 581 3.42 6.15 -41.22
N GLY A 582 2.89 6.80 -42.27
CA GLY A 582 3.62 7.05 -43.52
C GLY A 582 4.92 7.85 -43.35
N TYR A 583 5.05 8.66 -42.29
CA TYR A 583 6.31 9.33 -41.95
C TYR A 583 7.37 8.33 -41.46
N LEU A 584 7.00 7.40 -40.55
CA LEU A 584 7.90 6.34 -40.10
C LEU A 584 8.25 5.37 -41.23
N LEU A 585 7.35 5.14 -42.18
CA LEU A 585 7.60 4.34 -43.38
C LEU A 585 8.39 5.09 -44.47
N GLN A 586 8.69 6.38 -44.29
CA GLN A 586 9.40 7.22 -45.25
C GLN A 586 8.70 7.28 -46.63
N GLU A 587 7.37 7.26 -46.64
CA GLU A 587 6.55 7.32 -47.85
C GLU A 587 6.79 8.62 -48.65
N LYS A 588 6.75 8.52 -49.98
CA LYS A 588 7.01 9.65 -50.87
C LYS A 588 5.93 10.74 -50.72
N GLY A 589 6.29 11.83 -50.04
CA GLY A 589 5.40 12.96 -49.77
C GLY A 589 4.75 12.93 -48.39
N ALA A 590 5.00 11.89 -47.57
CA ALA A 590 4.75 11.98 -46.15
C ALA A 590 5.68 13.05 -45.53
N SER A 591 5.18 13.70 -44.48
CA SER A 591 5.91 14.72 -43.73
C SER A 591 5.78 14.43 -42.23
N LYS A 592 6.71 14.96 -41.44
CA LYS A 592 6.65 14.84 -39.98
C LYS A 592 5.30 15.37 -39.47
N PRO A 593 4.63 14.67 -38.54
CA PRO A 593 3.40 15.15 -37.90
C PRO A 593 3.53 16.57 -37.33
N PRO A 594 2.42 17.34 -37.28
CA PRO A 594 2.41 18.63 -36.61
C PRO A 594 2.62 18.45 -35.10
N THR A 595 3.23 19.43 -34.43
CA THR A 595 3.47 19.39 -32.97
C THR A 595 2.18 19.38 -32.14
N GLY A 596 1.07 19.90 -32.69
CA GLY A 596 -0.21 19.99 -31.99
C GLY A 596 -0.29 21.14 -30.97
N PRO A 597 -1.38 21.20 -30.17
CA PRO A 597 -1.51 22.17 -29.08
C PRO A 597 -0.58 21.83 -27.92
N SER A 598 -0.07 22.84 -27.22
CA SER A 598 0.79 22.61 -26.04
C SER A 598 -0.03 22.19 -24.82
N ALA A 599 0.31 21.05 -24.22
CA ALA A 599 -0.22 20.69 -22.90
C ALA A 599 0.12 21.76 -21.84
N PRO A 600 -0.75 22.02 -20.85
CA PRO A 600 -0.50 22.96 -19.76
C PRO A 600 0.73 22.56 -18.92
N ASP A 601 1.40 23.55 -18.34
CA ASP A 601 2.49 23.36 -17.38
C ASP A 601 2.04 23.84 -16.01
N ASN A 602 1.60 22.89 -15.16
CA ASN A 602 1.07 23.21 -13.84
C ASN A 602 2.14 23.14 -12.74
N ARG A 603 3.40 22.77 -13.05
CA ARG A 603 4.47 22.55 -12.04
C ARG A 603 4.67 23.74 -11.09
N LYS A 604 4.46 24.96 -11.58
CA LYS A 604 4.60 26.22 -10.82
C LYS A 604 3.30 26.72 -10.17
N ASN A 605 2.17 26.12 -10.54
CA ASN A 605 0.82 26.47 -10.06
C ASN A 605 0.25 25.41 -9.11
N SER A 606 0.89 24.24 -9.03
CA SER A 606 0.41 23.12 -8.22
C SER A 606 0.48 23.41 -6.73
N ILE A 607 -0.56 23.00 -6.02
CA ILE A 607 -0.63 23.11 -4.57
C ILE A 607 0.29 22.04 -3.97
N SER A 608 0.97 22.34 -2.85
CA SER A 608 1.51 21.32 -1.95
C SER A 608 0.94 21.56 -0.56
N LEU A 609 0.30 20.53 0.00
CA LEU A 609 -0.05 20.46 1.41
C LEU A 609 0.96 19.60 2.20
N THR A 610 1.85 18.87 1.50
CA THR A 610 2.98 18.16 2.14
C THR A 610 3.92 19.16 2.82
N THR A 611 4.16 18.98 4.11
CA THR A 611 5.13 19.77 4.88
C THR A 611 6.55 19.26 4.60
N GLY A 612 7.52 20.17 4.49
CA GLY A 612 8.94 19.79 4.47
C GLY A 612 9.46 19.48 5.88
N VAL A 613 10.62 18.84 5.99
CA VAL A 613 11.29 18.63 7.30
C VAL A 613 11.48 19.97 7.99
N VAL A 614 10.92 20.14 9.18
CA VAL A 614 11.09 21.37 9.96
C VAL A 614 12.49 21.37 10.57
N TYR A 615 12.77 20.36 11.39
CA TYR A 615 14.07 20.03 11.98
C TYR A 615 14.06 18.60 12.54
N ASP A 616 15.23 18.14 13.00
CA ASP A 616 15.40 16.90 13.74
C ASP A 616 16.13 17.17 15.07
N ASN A 617 15.84 16.37 16.10
CA ASN A 617 16.68 16.25 17.31
C ASN A 617 16.89 14.78 17.68
N PRO A 618 18.03 14.39 18.26
CA PRO A 618 18.17 13.09 18.87
C PRO A 618 17.30 12.99 20.13
N LYS A 619 17.09 11.77 20.66
CA LYS A 619 16.50 11.56 21.98
C LYS A 619 17.37 12.26 23.05
N ILE A 620 16.76 12.73 24.13
CA ILE A 620 17.49 13.44 25.20
C ILE A 620 18.57 12.50 25.77
N GLY A 621 19.83 12.94 25.69
CA GLY A 621 21.00 12.16 26.14
C GLY A 621 21.70 11.34 25.06
N THR A 622 21.15 11.23 23.84
CA THR A 622 21.77 10.53 22.71
C THR A 622 22.22 11.48 21.60
N LYS A 623 22.84 10.93 20.56
CA LYS A 623 23.25 11.59 19.31
C LYS A 623 22.69 10.84 18.11
N PHE A 624 22.59 11.52 16.97
CA PHE A 624 22.29 10.87 15.71
C PHE A 624 23.36 9.81 15.37
N GLY A 625 22.91 8.61 14.95
CA GLY A 625 23.77 7.46 14.68
C GLY A 625 24.08 6.59 15.92
N ASP A 626 23.76 7.01 17.14
CA ASP A 626 23.85 6.12 18.31
C ASP A 626 22.91 4.92 18.12
N VAL A 627 23.38 3.70 18.40
CA VAL A 627 22.56 2.47 18.35
C VAL A 627 21.63 2.46 19.56
N SER A 628 20.32 2.50 19.32
CA SER A 628 19.29 2.42 20.37
C SER A 628 18.89 0.98 20.69
N LYS A 629 19.05 0.07 19.73
CA LYS A 629 18.85 -1.39 19.88
C LYS A 629 19.81 -2.11 18.94
N ASP A 630 20.86 -2.72 19.48
CA ASP A 630 21.85 -3.44 18.68
C ASP A 630 21.36 -4.84 18.27
N VAL A 631 22.14 -5.52 17.42
CA VAL A 631 21.86 -6.87 16.93
C VAL A 631 21.68 -7.88 18.08
N SER A 632 20.66 -8.74 17.97
CA SER A 632 20.18 -9.58 19.08
C SER A 632 21.16 -10.66 19.57
N LYS A 633 22.16 -11.01 18.75
CA LYS A 633 23.19 -12.02 19.03
C LYS A 633 24.45 -11.71 18.23
N SER A 634 25.60 -12.24 18.64
CA SER A 634 26.88 -12.03 17.94
C SER A 634 27.17 -13.07 16.84
N LYS A 635 26.33 -14.10 16.70
CA LYS A 635 26.41 -15.14 15.66
C LYS A 635 25.04 -15.39 15.03
N PHE A 636 25.00 -15.41 13.70
CA PHE A 636 23.81 -15.68 12.91
C PHE A 636 24.06 -16.83 11.93
N ALA A 637 23.05 -17.66 11.70
CA ALA A 637 23.02 -18.62 10.60
C ALA A 637 22.38 -17.97 9.37
N VAL A 638 22.67 -18.48 8.18
CA VAL A 638 21.92 -18.09 6.98
C VAL A 638 20.45 -18.50 7.14
N GLY A 639 19.54 -17.58 6.85
CA GLY A 639 18.11 -17.67 7.15
C GLY A 639 17.67 -16.86 8.38
N ASP A 640 18.60 -16.39 9.24
CA ASP A 640 18.28 -15.40 10.28
C ASP A 640 17.98 -14.01 9.67
N THR A 641 17.04 -13.27 10.26
CA THR A 641 16.92 -11.82 10.08
C THR A 641 17.80 -11.08 11.09
N ILE A 642 18.68 -10.22 10.60
CA ILE A 642 19.61 -9.41 11.40
C ILE A 642 19.14 -7.96 11.37
N SER A 643 18.74 -7.40 12.52
CA SER A 643 18.21 -6.04 12.59
C SER A 643 18.83 -5.25 13.75
N ALA A 644 19.05 -3.96 13.54
CA ALA A 644 19.44 -3.00 14.56
C ALA A 644 18.74 -1.65 14.35
N THR A 645 18.44 -0.96 15.44
CA THR A 645 17.79 0.35 15.45
C THR A 645 18.76 1.43 15.93
N PHE A 646 18.75 2.57 15.25
CA PHE A 646 19.61 3.73 15.48
C PHE A 646 18.76 4.97 15.81
N VAL A 647 19.35 5.93 16.52
CA VAL A 647 18.82 7.29 16.67
C VAL A 647 18.91 7.98 15.31
N GLY A 648 17.75 8.22 14.69
CA GLY A 648 17.63 8.61 13.29
C GLY A 648 17.22 10.07 13.11
N ALA A 649 17.50 10.59 11.92
CA ALA A 649 16.95 11.84 11.40
C ALA A 649 16.10 11.54 10.16
N ASN A 650 15.29 12.50 9.74
CA ASN A 650 14.39 12.32 8.60
C ASN A 650 15.14 12.21 7.25
N PRO A 651 14.99 11.11 6.48
CA PRO A 651 15.72 10.90 5.22
C PRO A 651 15.36 11.93 4.12
N ARG A 652 14.27 12.71 4.27
CA ARG A 652 13.95 13.79 3.32
C ARG A 652 14.93 14.96 3.39
N ASN A 653 15.85 14.99 4.36
CA ASN A 653 16.97 15.94 4.37
C ASN A 653 17.96 15.72 3.23
N ASN A 654 18.21 14.46 2.85
CA ASN A 654 19.10 14.08 1.76
C ASN A 654 18.62 12.74 1.19
N LEU A 655 18.30 12.68 -0.10
CA LEU A 655 17.78 11.47 -0.72
C LEU A 655 18.82 10.35 -0.90
N HIS A 656 20.12 10.65 -0.68
CA HIS A 656 21.23 9.75 -1.00
C HIS A 656 21.11 9.16 -2.42
N LEU A 657 20.77 10.00 -3.41
CA LEU A 657 20.72 9.57 -4.82
C LEU A 657 22.12 9.17 -5.29
N GLU A 658 22.24 8.01 -5.92
CA GLU A 658 23.53 7.40 -6.32
C GLU A 658 24.46 7.09 -5.11
N ASP A 659 23.89 6.97 -3.92
CA ASP A 659 24.52 6.58 -2.65
C ASP A 659 23.51 5.71 -1.86
N THR A 660 23.74 5.43 -0.57
CA THR A 660 22.87 4.53 0.20
C THR A 660 22.58 5.04 1.62
N TYR A 661 21.37 4.79 2.14
CA TYR A 661 21.02 5.05 3.54
C TYR A 661 21.55 3.93 4.47
N ALA A 662 21.68 2.71 3.95
CA ALA A 662 21.95 1.53 4.75
C ALA A 662 22.88 0.56 4.01
N ALA A 663 23.86 0.00 4.73
CA ALA A 663 24.79 -0.97 4.17
C ALA A 663 25.05 -2.14 5.11
N VAL A 664 25.34 -3.30 4.51
CA VAL A 664 26.01 -4.41 5.20
C VAL A 664 27.48 -4.37 4.79
N GLU A 665 28.38 -4.29 5.76
CA GLU A 665 29.83 -4.36 5.51
C GLU A 665 30.40 -5.70 6.01
N LYS A 666 31.17 -6.38 5.16
CA LYS A 666 31.98 -7.56 5.52
C LYS A 666 33.40 -7.12 5.84
N LYS A 667 34.03 -7.75 6.82
CA LYS A 667 35.42 -7.49 7.20
C LYS A 667 36.39 -8.28 6.33
N ASP A 668 37.25 -7.58 5.59
CA ASP A 668 38.36 -8.16 4.83
C ASP A 668 39.70 -7.76 5.46
N GLY A 669 40.34 -8.70 6.15
CA GLY A 669 41.58 -8.48 6.90
C GLY A 669 41.45 -7.37 7.96
N SER A 670 41.98 -6.18 7.63
CA SER A 670 41.92 -4.98 8.47
C SER A 670 40.93 -3.91 7.96
N LYS A 671 40.26 -4.15 6.82
CA LYS A 671 39.30 -3.24 6.19
C LYS A 671 37.87 -3.72 6.38
N TRP A 672 36.93 -2.79 6.17
CA TRP A 672 35.54 -3.09 5.92
C TRP A 672 35.26 -2.87 4.43
N VAL A 673 34.39 -3.70 3.86
CA VAL A 673 33.99 -3.67 2.46
C VAL A 673 32.46 -3.79 2.42
N GLN A 674 31.80 -2.84 1.76
CA GLN A 674 30.36 -2.87 1.51
C GLN A 674 30.00 -4.08 0.63
N VAL A 675 29.08 -4.92 1.09
CA VAL A 675 28.63 -6.15 0.39
C VAL A 675 27.11 -6.20 0.15
N ARG A 676 26.35 -5.33 0.80
CA ARG A 676 24.95 -4.99 0.47
C ARG A 676 24.70 -3.50 0.69
N THR A 677 23.67 -2.99 0.02
CA THR A 677 23.16 -1.62 0.05
C THR A 677 21.63 -1.63 0.03
N ASP A 678 20.98 -0.49 0.20
CA ASP A 678 19.54 -0.33 -0.06
C ASP A 678 19.13 -0.47 -1.55
N GLU A 679 20.08 -0.75 -2.47
CA GLU A 679 19.77 -1.32 -3.79
C GLU A 679 19.29 -2.79 -3.72
N ASP A 680 19.78 -3.55 -2.73
CA ASP A 680 19.65 -5.00 -2.65
C ASP A 680 18.38 -5.37 -1.85
N TRP A 681 17.52 -6.22 -2.44
CA TRP A 681 16.18 -6.54 -1.92
C TRP A 681 16.18 -7.12 -0.49
N ASP A 682 17.29 -7.68 -0.01
CA ASP A 682 17.44 -8.24 1.34
C ASP A 682 17.78 -7.22 2.43
N LEU A 683 18.08 -5.95 2.09
CA LEU A 683 18.41 -4.91 3.07
C LEU A 683 17.32 -3.83 3.13
N MET A 684 16.53 -3.85 4.19
CA MET A 684 15.51 -2.83 4.46
C MET A 684 16.09 -1.66 5.25
N PHE A 685 15.65 -0.46 4.88
CA PHE A 685 15.77 0.76 5.66
C PHE A 685 14.37 1.21 6.08
N GLU A 686 14.08 1.22 7.37
CA GLU A 686 12.79 1.64 7.94
C GLU A 686 13.00 2.85 8.84
N TRP A 687 12.14 3.86 8.76
CA TRP A 687 12.22 5.09 9.56
C TRP A 687 10.91 5.35 10.29
N LYS A 688 11.01 5.83 11.53
CA LYS A 688 9.86 6.07 12.40
C LYS A 688 9.99 7.41 13.13
N ARG A 689 8.99 8.28 12.98
CA ARG A 689 8.80 9.45 13.86
C ARG A 689 8.39 8.96 15.25
N LEU A 690 8.99 9.53 16.29
CA LEU A 690 8.71 9.19 17.68
C LEU A 690 8.08 10.35 18.44
N ASP A 691 8.53 11.56 18.14
CA ASP A 691 7.94 12.79 18.67
C ASP A 691 7.98 13.86 17.58
N GLY A 692 6.80 14.36 17.18
CA GLY A 692 6.66 15.40 16.16
C GLY A 692 6.93 16.82 16.68
N LEU A 693 6.84 17.06 17.99
CA LEU A 693 7.09 18.35 18.64
C LEU A 693 8.57 18.50 19.02
N LEU A 694 9.22 17.43 19.47
CA LEU A 694 10.67 17.39 19.68
C LEU A 694 11.44 17.09 18.39
N GLY A 695 10.77 16.60 17.34
CA GLY A 695 11.40 16.25 16.05
C GLY A 695 12.29 15.01 16.12
N SER A 696 12.02 14.07 17.03
CA SER A 696 12.84 12.88 17.22
C SER A 696 12.35 11.68 16.41
N SER A 697 13.29 10.86 15.94
CA SER A 697 13.03 9.67 15.13
C SER A 697 14.04 8.55 15.40
N GLU A 698 13.70 7.34 14.95
CA GLU A 698 14.61 6.20 14.89
C GLU A 698 14.59 5.54 13.51
N VAL A 699 15.67 4.87 13.16
CA VAL A 699 15.83 4.10 11.92
C VAL A 699 16.16 2.67 12.27
N SER A 700 15.45 1.70 11.72
CA SER A 700 15.85 0.29 11.73
C SER A 700 16.50 -0.06 10.40
N VAL A 701 17.66 -0.74 10.46
CA VAL A 701 18.27 -1.41 9.30
C VAL A 701 18.10 -2.90 9.53
N THR A 702 17.51 -3.59 8.55
CA THR A 702 17.11 -5.00 8.68
C THR A 702 17.61 -5.80 7.47
N TRP A 703 18.54 -6.71 7.69
CA TRP A 703 19.09 -7.62 6.68
C TRP A 703 18.48 -9.02 6.80
N GLU A 704 17.75 -9.45 5.77
CA GLU A 704 17.05 -10.73 5.73
C GLU A 704 17.87 -11.79 4.98
N THR A 705 18.69 -12.57 5.70
CA THR A 705 19.64 -13.51 5.07
C THR A 705 18.99 -14.75 4.40
N GLY A 706 17.65 -14.80 4.34
CA GLY A 706 16.88 -15.92 3.77
C GLY A 706 16.54 -15.82 2.27
N TRP A 707 16.96 -14.76 1.58
CA TRP A 707 16.65 -14.56 0.14
C TRP A 707 17.72 -15.08 -0.82
N GLN A 708 18.90 -15.50 -0.35
CA GLN A 708 20.00 -16.02 -1.18
C GLN A 708 20.44 -17.42 -0.77
N ASP A 709 21.24 -18.07 -1.62
CA ASP A 709 21.99 -19.26 -1.23
C ASP A 709 23.06 -18.88 -0.19
N ALA A 710 23.27 -19.75 0.81
CA ALA A 710 24.24 -19.52 1.88
C ALA A 710 25.66 -19.20 1.40
N LYS A 711 26.05 -19.70 0.22
CA LYS A 711 27.33 -19.46 -0.46
C LYS A 711 27.55 -17.97 -0.82
N ASP A 712 26.48 -17.23 -1.12
CA ASP A 712 26.50 -15.84 -1.63
C ASP A 712 26.54 -14.81 -0.48
N ILE A 713 26.43 -15.31 0.75
CA ILE A 713 26.73 -14.61 2.00
C ILE A 713 28.09 -15.09 2.50
N GLY A 714 28.18 -16.40 2.79
CA GLY A 714 29.35 -17.09 3.34
C GLY A 714 29.70 -16.68 4.77
N ALA A 715 30.43 -17.53 5.50
CA ALA A 715 30.97 -17.16 6.81
C ALA A 715 31.83 -15.88 6.77
N GLY A 716 31.87 -15.17 7.91
CA GLY A 716 32.71 -14.00 8.10
C GLY A 716 32.24 -13.08 9.24
N THR A 717 32.93 -11.96 9.44
CA THR A 717 32.54 -10.91 10.39
C THR A 717 31.89 -9.75 9.63
N TYR A 718 30.77 -9.25 10.15
CA TYR A 718 29.92 -8.25 9.50
C TYR A 718 29.48 -7.16 10.50
N ARG A 719 28.97 -6.04 9.98
CA ARG A 719 28.22 -5.03 10.72
C ARG A 719 27.14 -4.40 9.82
N LEU A 720 26.09 -3.85 10.44
CA LEU A 720 25.16 -2.94 9.77
C LEU A 720 25.64 -1.49 9.96
N SER A 721 25.50 -0.71 8.90
CA SER A 721 25.89 0.71 8.84
C SER A 721 24.69 1.54 8.37
N TYR A 722 24.43 2.65 9.07
CA TYR A 722 23.37 3.62 8.74
C TYR A 722 24.00 4.97 8.44
N TYR A 723 23.68 5.54 7.28
CA TYR A 723 24.08 6.87 6.84
C TYR A 723 22.85 7.77 6.84
N GLY A 724 22.97 8.95 7.45
CA GLY A 724 21.83 9.85 7.59
C GLY A 724 22.23 11.31 7.71
N ASP A 725 21.26 12.18 7.44
CA ASP A 725 21.41 13.63 7.43
C ASP A 725 20.39 14.29 8.36
N SER A 726 20.87 15.17 9.24
CA SER A 726 20.08 15.82 10.30
C SER A 726 19.95 17.32 10.09
N LYS A 727 18.76 17.89 10.31
CA LYS A 727 18.48 19.32 10.12
C LYS A 727 18.38 20.08 11.44
N ALA A 728 19.32 20.99 11.67
CA ALA A 728 19.42 21.74 12.93
C ALA A 728 18.27 22.76 13.15
N PRO A 729 17.58 22.77 14.32
CA PRO A 729 16.35 23.55 14.56
C PRO A 729 16.37 25.05 14.28
N ILE A 730 17.49 25.74 14.54
CA ILE A 730 17.56 27.22 14.44
C ILE A 730 18.19 27.68 13.12
N THR A 731 19.16 26.93 12.60
CA THR A 731 19.94 27.33 11.41
C THR A 731 19.43 26.69 10.13
N GLY A 732 18.59 25.65 10.21
CA GLY A 732 18.18 24.83 9.07
C GLY A 732 19.34 24.08 8.40
N LYS A 733 20.56 24.12 8.97
CA LYS A 733 21.75 23.48 8.41
C LYS A 733 21.57 21.96 8.47
N ILE A 734 21.71 21.31 7.33
CA ILE A 734 21.77 19.85 7.22
C ILE A 734 23.20 19.39 7.54
N SER A 735 23.36 18.26 8.23
CA SER A 735 24.67 17.66 8.53
C SER A 735 24.59 16.14 8.66
N SER A 736 25.48 15.49 7.92
CA SER A 736 25.63 14.05 7.79
C SER A 736 26.25 13.40 9.04
N PHE A 737 25.82 12.19 9.34
CA PHE A 737 26.35 11.35 10.42
C PHE A 737 26.32 9.86 10.00
N THR A 738 26.91 8.99 10.84
CA THR A 738 26.96 7.55 10.58
C THR A 738 26.74 6.78 11.87
N GLY A 739 25.82 5.82 11.86
CA GLY A 739 25.64 4.81 12.89
C GLY A 739 26.27 3.47 12.47
N LEU A 740 26.83 2.74 13.44
CA LEU A 740 27.50 1.45 13.23
C LEU A 740 27.15 0.48 14.37
N THR A 741 26.73 -0.75 14.05
CA THR A 741 26.50 -1.81 15.05
C THR A 741 27.81 -2.37 15.62
N ILE A 742 27.71 -3.17 16.69
CA ILE A 742 28.78 -4.12 17.00
C ILE A 742 29.02 -5.11 15.84
N ASN A 743 30.19 -5.74 15.86
CA ASN A 743 30.55 -6.80 14.92
C ASN A 743 29.73 -8.07 15.21
N MET A 744 28.87 -8.49 14.27
CA MET A 744 28.32 -9.86 14.25
C MET A 744 29.19 -10.79 13.39
N SER A 745 28.90 -12.08 13.40
CA SER A 745 29.47 -13.03 12.45
C SER A 745 28.41 -13.96 11.89
N THR A 746 28.47 -14.25 10.60
CA THR A 746 27.71 -15.36 9.99
C THR A 746 28.49 -16.65 10.18
N VAL A 747 27.78 -17.74 10.42
CA VAL A 747 28.30 -19.10 10.28
C VAL A 747 27.70 -19.74 9.03
N ASP A 748 28.49 -20.55 8.32
CA ASP A 748 27.95 -21.42 7.30
C ASP A 748 26.94 -22.39 7.94
N ALA A 749 25.88 -22.76 7.22
CA ALA A 749 24.93 -23.75 7.72
C ALA A 749 25.65 -25.10 7.87
N ASP A 750 25.51 -25.75 9.03
CA ASP A 750 25.97 -27.14 9.20
C ASP A 750 25.33 -28.01 8.10
N PRO A 751 26.10 -28.90 7.45
CA PRO A 751 25.57 -29.74 6.39
C PRO A 751 24.48 -30.64 6.96
N VAL A 752 23.23 -30.38 6.57
CA VAL A 752 22.07 -31.19 6.93
C VAL A 752 22.28 -32.59 6.36
N LEU A 753 22.74 -33.50 7.21
CA LEU A 753 22.83 -34.93 6.93
C LEU A 753 21.41 -35.46 6.76
N HIS A 754 20.94 -35.48 5.51
CA HIS A 754 19.85 -36.35 5.11
C HIS A 754 20.24 -37.80 5.47
N PRO A 755 19.50 -38.49 6.36
CA PRO A 755 19.74 -39.90 6.59
C PRO A 755 19.32 -40.68 5.34
N ASP A 756 20.19 -41.56 4.85
CA ASP A 756 19.82 -42.48 3.76
C ASP A 756 18.61 -43.34 4.16
N GLU A 757 17.68 -43.56 3.22
CA GLU A 757 16.51 -44.40 3.46
C GLU A 757 16.91 -45.87 3.69
N GLN A 758 16.91 -46.32 4.94
CA GLN A 758 16.81 -47.74 5.28
C GLN A 758 15.43 -48.06 5.86
N ILE A 759 14.65 -48.79 5.06
CA ILE A 759 13.34 -49.33 5.44
C ILE A 759 13.51 -50.36 6.56
N ASN A 760 12.82 -50.14 7.69
CA ASN A 760 12.34 -51.21 8.57
C ASN A 760 11.15 -50.72 9.40
N ASN A 761 10.17 -51.61 9.59
CA ASN A 761 9.08 -51.42 10.55
C ASN A 761 9.59 -51.82 11.96
N ASP A 762 9.14 -51.15 13.02
CA ASP A 762 7.92 -51.54 13.75
C ASP A 762 7.65 -50.54 14.90
N ALA A 763 6.53 -50.70 15.61
CA ALA A 763 6.03 -49.72 16.57
C ALA A 763 6.50 -49.96 18.02
N ASP A 764 6.76 -48.87 18.75
CA ASP A 764 6.37 -48.73 20.17
C ASP A 764 6.16 -47.24 20.53
N SER A 765 5.78 -46.93 21.77
CA SER A 765 5.22 -45.65 22.20
C SER A 765 5.67 -45.19 23.60
N SER A 766 6.11 -43.94 23.71
CA SER A 766 6.20 -43.10 24.92
C SER A 766 6.39 -41.66 24.42
N ILE A 767 5.57 -40.65 24.74
CA ILE A 767 5.26 -40.07 26.05
C ILE A 767 6.52 -39.54 26.75
N GLU A 768 6.87 -38.31 26.41
CA GLU A 768 7.36 -37.32 27.36
C GLU A 768 6.71 -35.97 27.03
N THR A 769 6.45 -35.13 28.03
CA THR A 769 5.56 -33.96 27.90
C THR A 769 6.14 -32.72 28.58
N ASP A 770 6.67 -31.79 27.81
CA ASP A 770 6.97 -30.43 28.28
C ASP A 770 5.79 -29.49 28.02
N ALA A 771 5.41 -28.73 29.05
CA ALA A 771 4.25 -27.86 29.04
C ALA A 771 4.61 -26.43 28.58
N ALA A 772 3.87 -25.90 27.60
CA ALA A 772 4.02 -24.52 27.16
C ALA A 772 3.66 -23.52 28.28
N SER A 773 4.53 -22.52 28.49
CA SER A 773 4.36 -21.49 29.53
C SER A 773 3.15 -20.58 29.23
N SER A 774 2.35 -20.29 30.26
CA SER A 774 1.12 -19.48 30.15
C SER A 774 1.38 -17.96 30.16
N THR A 775 2.38 -17.51 29.41
CA THR A 775 2.76 -16.10 29.22
C THR A 775 2.77 -15.70 27.73
N THR A 776 2.04 -16.45 26.91
CA THR A 776 1.95 -16.27 25.45
C THR A 776 1.44 -14.89 25.08
N SER A 777 2.19 -14.20 24.21
CA SER A 777 1.80 -12.91 23.62
C SER A 777 0.46 -12.99 22.86
N ILE A 778 -0.28 -11.88 22.86
CA ILE A 778 -1.61 -11.73 22.24
C ILE A 778 -1.63 -12.30 20.81
N SER A 779 -2.56 -13.23 20.54
CA SER A 779 -2.80 -13.72 19.19
C SER A 779 -3.39 -12.61 18.31
N SER A 780 -2.81 -12.38 17.13
CA SER A 780 -3.21 -11.32 16.18
C SER A 780 -4.72 -11.26 15.88
N SER A 781 -5.40 -12.42 15.90
CA SER A 781 -6.86 -12.54 15.75
C SER A 781 -7.71 -11.76 16.76
N ILE A 782 -7.13 -11.30 17.88
CA ILE A 782 -7.80 -10.43 18.87
C ILE A 782 -7.80 -8.95 18.42
N LEU A 783 -6.86 -8.54 17.58
CA LEU A 783 -6.70 -7.17 17.05
C LEU A 783 -7.56 -6.91 15.80
N ASN A 784 -8.28 -7.93 15.29
CA ASN A 784 -9.10 -7.84 14.08
C ASN A 784 -10.43 -7.08 14.33
N TYR A 785 -10.39 -5.78 14.59
CA TYR A 785 -11.56 -5.00 15.00
C TYR A 785 -12.68 -4.91 13.94
N ARG A 786 -13.94 -4.85 14.39
CA ARG A 786 -15.12 -4.54 13.58
C ARG A 786 -15.19 -3.03 13.36
N HIS A 787 -15.35 -2.59 12.12
CA HIS A 787 -15.46 -1.18 11.77
C HIS A 787 -16.92 -0.85 11.43
N GLU A 788 -17.50 0.16 12.08
CA GLU A 788 -18.91 0.54 11.90
C GLU A 788 -19.10 2.02 12.26
N ASN A 789 -19.83 2.77 11.43
CA ASN A 789 -20.16 4.18 11.69
C ASN A 789 -18.94 5.04 12.07
N GLY A 790 -17.79 4.82 11.43
CA GLY A 790 -16.55 5.57 11.70
C GLY A 790 -15.85 5.27 13.02
N ARG A 791 -16.25 4.21 13.75
CA ARG A 791 -15.64 3.75 15.00
C ARG A 791 -15.18 2.29 14.87
N THR A 792 -14.19 1.87 15.66
CA THR A 792 -13.77 0.45 15.75
C THR A 792 -14.36 -0.21 16.98
N TYR A 793 -14.63 -1.52 16.93
CA TYR A 793 -15.23 -2.32 18.00
C TYR A 793 -14.53 -3.68 18.14
N HIS A 794 -14.48 -4.26 19.34
CA HIS A 794 -13.94 -5.61 19.52
C HIS A 794 -14.75 -6.68 18.76
N ARG A 795 -14.07 -7.46 17.91
CA ARG A 795 -14.65 -8.58 17.15
C ARG A 795 -14.69 -9.90 17.94
N TYR A 796 -14.12 -9.93 19.15
CA TYR A 796 -14.11 -11.11 20.01
C TYR A 796 -15.54 -11.43 20.51
N LYS A 797 -16.24 -12.24 19.71
CA LYS A 797 -17.69 -12.49 19.79
C LYS A 797 -18.49 -11.22 19.55
N ASP A 798 -18.21 -10.67 18.37
CA ASP A 798 -18.97 -9.67 17.63
C ASP A 798 -20.47 -9.66 17.95
N GLY A 799 -21.01 -8.46 18.15
CA GLY A 799 -22.40 -8.21 18.51
C GLY A 799 -22.75 -8.31 20.00
N LYS A 800 -21.84 -8.76 20.88
CA LYS A 800 -22.07 -8.83 22.35
C LYS A 800 -21.42 -7.73 23.19
N TYR A 801 -20.47 -7.00 22.61
CA TYR A 801 -19.93 -5.77 23.19
C TYR A 801 -20.27 -4.61 22.26
N HIS A 802 -20.69 -3.49 22.84
CA HIS A 802 -21.35 -2.40 22.12
C HIS A 802 -20.58 -1.08 22.17
N LEU A 803 -19.48 -1.02 22.92
CA LEU A 803 -18.62 0.15 23.01
C LEU A 803 -17.44 0.03 22.03
N PRO A 804 -16.95 1.15 21.49
CA PRO A 804 -15.81 1.14 20.58
C PRO A 804 -14.48 0.84 21.30
N ASN A 805 -13.41 0.77 20.53
CA ASN A 805 -12.04 0.51 21.02
C ASN A 805 -10.95 1.20 20.17
N ASP A 806 -11.34 2.27 19.47
CA ASP A 806 -10.45 3.14 18.73
C ASP A 806 -9.70 4.09 19.67
N GLN A 807 -8.68 4.77 19.14
CA GLN A 807 -7.84 5.71 19.90
C GLN A 807 -8.65 6.77 20.65
N VAL A 808 -9.77 7.23 20.10
CA VAL A 808 -10.67 8.21 20.75
C VAL A 808 -11.34 7.62 21.99
N GLU A 809 -11.73 6.34 21.97
CA GLU A 809 -12.26 5.69 23.16
C GLU A 809 -11.17 5.35 24.18
N ASN A 810 -9.95 5.01 23.75
CA ASN A 810 -8.82 4.76 24.63
C ASN A 810 -8.43 6.03 25.42
N GLU A 811 -8.31 7.18 24.73
CA GLU A 811 -8.05 8.48 25.38
C GLU A 811 -9.18 8.87 26.35
N ARG A 812 -10.42 8.50 26.05
CA ARG A 812 -11.57 8.69 26.95
C ARG A 812 -11.52 7.77 28.18
N LEU A 813 -11.07 6.52 28.03
CA LEU A 813 -10.89 5.57 29.13
C LEU A 813 -9.76 6.01 30.07
N ASP A 814 -8.64 6.51 29.53
CA ASP A 814 -7.54 7.04 30.34
C ASP A 814 -7.98 8.29 31.13
N LEU A 815 -8.81 9.16 30.55
CA LEU A 815 -9.44 10.27 31.28
C LEU A 815 -10.42 9.79 32.37
N GLN A 816 -11.14 8.70 32.12
CA GLN A 816 -12.06 8.09 33.08
C GLN A 816 -11.34 7.47 34.28
N HIS A 817 -10.17 6.86 34.08
CA HIS A 817 -9.26 6.44 35.16
C HIS A 817 -8.83 7.62 36.03
N ASN A 818 -8.38 8.72 35.41
CA ASN A 818 -8.00 9.94 36.12
C ASN A 818 -9.18 10.57 36.90
N LEU A 819 -10.42 10.45 36.42
CA LEU A 819 -11.62 10.86 37.15
C LEU A 819 -11.85 10.02 38.43
N PHE A 820 -11.54 8.73 38.42
CA PHE A 820 -11.58 7.89 39.63
C PHE A 820 -10.47 8.27 40.63
N LEU A 821 -9.23 8.46 40.16
CA LEU A 821 -8.12 8.97 41.00
C LEU A 821 -8.51 10.29 41.69
N LEU A 822 -8.95 11.30 40.91
CA LEU A 822 -9.41 12.58 41.45
C LEU A 822 -10.57 12.41 42.44
N THR A 823 -11.47 11.45 42.22
CA THR A 823 -12.59 11.18 43.13
C THR A 823 -12.12 10.64 44.47
N PHE A 824 -11.32 9.59 44.46
CA PHE A 824 -10.85 8.89 45.65
C PHE A 824 -9.73 9.64 46.40
N GLY A 825 -9.10 10.63 45.76
CA GLY A 825 -8.02 11.42 46.34
C GLY A 825 -6.68 10.75 46.10
N ASP A 826 -6.37 10.58 44.81
CA ASP A 826 -5.12 10.03 44.28
C ASP A 826 -4.85 8.62 44.83
N LYS A 827 -5.85 7.74 44.64
CA LYS A 827 -5.87 6.33 45.04
C LYS A 827 -6.57 5.49 43.97
N LEU A 828 -6.00 4.33 43.66
CA LEU A 828 -6.52 3.38 42.67
C LEU A 828 -7.80 2.66 43.10
N GLY A 829 -8.11 2.64 44.40
CA GLY A 829 -9.35 2.05 44.92
C GLY A 829 -9.56 2.37 46.40
N LEU A 830 -10.63 1.81 46.98
CA LEU A 830 -11.08 2.11 48.33
C LEU A 830 -11.21 0.89 49.25
N ALA A 831 -11.00 -0.32 48.72
CA ALA A 831 -10.79 -1.55 49.48
C ALA A 831 -9.38 -1.60 50.09
N PRO A 832 -9.17 -2.31 51.21
CA PRO A 832 -7.87 -2.39 51.90
C PRO A 832 -6.64 -2.84 51.09
N PRO A 833 -6.75 -3.63 50.00
CA PRO A 833 -5.60 -3.90 49.12
C PRO A 833 -5.08 -2.68 48.35
N ASN A 834 -5.81 -1.57 48.26
CA ASN A 834 -5.37 -0.30 47.64
C ASN A 834 -4.78 0.69 48.67
N ASP A 835 -4.23 0.17 49.76
CA ASP A 835 -3.37 0.94 50.67
C ASP A 835 -1.92 0.58 50.31
N PRO A 836 -1.03 1.51 49.91
CA PRO A 836 0.34 1.19 49.51
C PRO A 836 1.21 0.53 50.60
N ALA A 837 0.74 0.41 51.85
CA ALA A 837 1.39 -0.40 52.88
C ALA A 837 0.89 -1.87 52.93
N ALA A 838 -0.18 -2.21 52.20
CA ALA A 838 -0.74 -3.55 52.10
C ALA A 838 0.13 -4.43 51.18
N LYS A 839 0.55 -5.59 51.71
CA LYS A 839 1.34 -6.56 50.94
C LYS A 839 0.44 -7.51 50.18
N VAL A 840 0.31 -7.29 48.88
CA VAL A 840 -0.60 -8.05 48.03
C VAL A 840 0.20 -9.07 47.23
N GLY A 841 -0.27 -10.32 47.20
CA GLY A 841 0.45 -11.38 46.48
C GLY A 841 0.21 -11.28 44.97
N ARG A 842 -1.06 -11.12 44.58
CA ARG A 842 -1.53 -11.06 43.18
C ARG A 842 -2.77 -10.20 43.06
N VAL A 843 -3.03 -9.62 41.89
CA VAL A 843 -4.29 -8.91 41.57
C VAL A 843 -4.79 -9.34 40.20
N LEU A 844 -6.12 -9.39 40.04
CA LEU A 844 -6.81 -9.66 38.78
C LEU A 844 -7.73 -8.49 38.45
N ASP A 845 -7.33 -7.68 37.48
CA ASP A 845 -8.17 -6.63 36.91
C ASP A 845 -8.99 -7.21 35.74
N VAL A 846 -10.28 -6.84 35.62
CA VAL A 846 -11.25 -7.50 34.72
C VAL A 846 -12.17 -6.46 34.07
N GLY A 847 -11.99 -6.28 32.76
CA GLY A 847 -12.43 -5.06 32.07
C GLY A 847 -11.33 -4.00 32.10
N THR A 848 -10.07 -4.45 31.99
CA THR A 848 -8.86 -3.64 32.17
C THR A 848 -8.69 -2.52 31.13
N GLY A 849 -9.40 -2.59 30.00
CA GLY A 849 -9.45 -1.51 29.00
C GLY A 849 -8.08 -1.21 28.39
N THR A 850 -7.57 0.01 28.61
CA THR A 850 -6.23 0.43 28.19
C THR A 850 -5.10 -0.19 29.02
N GLY A 851 -5.43 -0.82 30.16
CA GLY A 851 -4.48 -1.40 31.10
C GLY A 851 -3.85 -0.40 32.09
N ILE A 852 -4.21 0.89 32.00
CA ILE A 852 -3.60 1.97 32.80
C ILE A 852 -3.73 1.72 34.32
N TRP A 853 -4.89 1.24 34.79
CA TRP A 853 -5.09 0.90 36.20
C TRP A 853 -4.19 -0.25 36.66
N ALA A 854 -4.03 -1.29 35.83
CA ALA A 854 -3.19 -2.43 36.14
C ALA A 854 -1.68 -2.09 36.13
N ILE A 855 -1.28 -1.10 35.33
CA ILE A 855 0.09 -0.55 35.32
C ILE A 855 0.32 0.26 36.60
N ASP A 856 -0.53 1.25 36.89
CA ASP A 856 -0.40 2.08 38.10
C ASP A 856 -0.42 1.22 39.39
N TYR A 857 -1.25 0.17 39.43
CA TYR A 857 -1.28 -0.75 40.58
C TYR A 857 0.00 -1.59 40.70
N ALA A 858 0.62 -1.99 39.59
CA ALA A 858 1.90 -2.69 39.60
C ALA A 858 3.05 -1.77 40.05
N ASP A 859 3.00 -0.48 39.74
CA ASP A 859 3.97 0.53 40.19
C ASP A 859 3.76 0.94 41.66
N GLU A 860 2.51 0.99 42.16
CA GLU A 860 2.24 1.17 43.61
C GLU A 860 2.60 -0.07 44.44
N HIS A 861 2.42 -1.28 43.89
CA HIS A 861 2.65 -2.56 44.57
C HIS A 861 3.60 -3.51 43.80
N PRO A 862 4.90 -3.17 43.67
CA PRO A 862 5.86 -3.92 42.84
C PRO A 862 6.22 -5.32 43.37
N GLU A 863 5.70 -5.76 44.52
CA GLU A 863 5.75 -7.15 44.96
C GLU A 863 4.59 -8.03 44.42
N THR A 864 3.62 -7.43 43.73
CA THR A 864 2.38 -8.08 43.27
C THR A 864 2.47 -8.63 41.85
N GLU A 865 2.02 -9.86 41.63
CA GLU A 865 1.70 -10.38 40.29
C GLU A 865 0.35 -9.80 39.82
N VAL A 866 0.36 -8.70 39.06
CA VAL A 866 -0.86 -8.09 38.49
C VAL A 866 -1.19 -8.74 37.14
N ILE A 867 -2.45 -9.14 36.97
CA ILE A 867 -2.98 -9.75 35.75
C ILE A 867 -4.19 -8.93 35.30
N GLY A 868 -4.06 -8.19 34.20
CA GLY A 868 -5.19 -7.56 33.52
C GLY A 868 -5.84 -8.51 32.52
N VAL A 869 -7.16 -8.62 32.51
CA VAL A 869 -7.92 -9.34 31.47
C VAL A 869 -9.10 -8.52 30.96
N ASP A 870 -9.43 -8.73 29.69
CA ASP A 870 -10.61 -8.13 29.06
C ASP A 870 -11.49 -9.18 28.35
N LEU A 871 -12.73 -8.80 28.07
CA LEU A 871 -13.81 -9.54 27.38
C LEU A 871 -13.59 -11.05 27.24
N SER A 872 -13.83 -11.82 28.31
CA SER A 872 -13.75 -13.30 28.29
C SER A 872 -14.96 -13.98 28.97
N PRO A 873 -15.13 -15.32 28.87
CA PRO A 873 -16.44 -15.95 29.08
C PRO A 873 -16.64 -16.86 30.29
N ILE A 874 -17.87 -16.78 30.84
CA ILE A 874 -18.64 -17.84 31.53
C ILE A 874 -17.85 -18.65 32.59
N GLN A 875 -18.16 -18.35 33.85
CA GLN A 875 -17.48 -18.83 35.07
C GLN A 875 -17.28 -20.36 35.18
N PRO A 876 -16.24 -20.74 35.94
CA PRO A 876 -16.49 -21.60 37.10
C PRO A 876 -15.89 -21.03 38.40
N ALA A 877 -16.78 -20.53 39.28
CA ALA A 877 -16.57 -20.15 40.69
C ALA A 877 -15.43 -19.13 41.02
N LEU A 878 -15.80 -18.04 41.71
CA LEU A 878 -14.89 -17.00 42.22
C LEU A 878 -13.85 -17.56 43.23
N ASN A 879 -12.70 -17.99 42.69
CA ASN A 879 -11.55 -18.53 43.43
C ASN A 879 -10.65 -17.45 44.06
N VAL A 880 -11.26 -16.36 44.54
CA VAL A 880 -10.66 -15.51 45.58
C VAL A 880 -10.27 -16.42 46.75
N LYS A 881 -9.05 -16.29 47.27
CA LYS A 881 -8.60 -17.07 48.44
C LYS A 881 -9.40 -16.64 49.69
N PRO A 882 -9.59 -17.51 50.70
CA PRO A 882 -10.08 -17.07 52.00
C PRO A 882 -9.29 -15.86 52.53
N GLY A 883 -9.99 -14.84 53.03
CA GLY A 883 -9.40 -13.56 53.43
C GLY A 883 -9.03 -12.58 52.30
N GLY A 884 -9.23 -12.94 51.03
CA GLY A 884 -9.09 -12.03 49.88
C GLY A 884 -10.28 -11.08 49.71
N TYR A 885 -10.15 -10.08 48.83
CA TYR A 885 -11.14 -9.02 48.63
C TYR A 885 -11.72 -9.01 47.21
N VAL A 886 -12.85 -8.33 47.06
CA VAL A 886 -13.44 -7.88 45.79
C VAL A 886 -13.79 -6.40 45.94
N GLU A 887 -13.63 -5.61 44.87
CA GLU A 887 -14.15 -4.24 44.76
C GLU A 887 -14.82 -4.07 43.39
N PHE A 888 -15.86 -3.24 43.33
CA PHE A 888 -16.56 -2.80 42.13
C PHE A 888 -16.55 -1.28 42.10
N GLN A 889 -16.04 -0.67 41.03
CA GLN A 889 -16.02 0.77 40.80
C GLN A 889 -16.94 1.08 39.62
N GLU A 890 -18.08 1.71 39.88
CA GLU A 890 -19.21 1.70 38.93
C GLU A 890 -19.84 3.08 38.72
N ILE A 891 -20.31 3.30 37.48
CA ILE A 891 -20.93 4.57 37.03
C ILE A 891 -22.40 4.34 36.70
N GLY A 892 -23.27 5.16 37.26
CA GLY A 892 -24.71 5.06 37.07
C GLY A 892 -25.12 5.48 35.67
N GLY A 893 -25.73 4.55 34.92
CA GLY A 893 -26.25 4.75 33.56
C GLY A 893 -27.46 5.69 33.44
N THR A 894 -27.82 6.41 34.52
CA THR A 894 -28.85 7.46 34.51
C THR A 894 -28.30 8.67 35.27
N MET A 895 -28.17 9.80 34.57
CA MET A 895 -27.84 11.08 35.19
C MET A 895 -29.06 11.62 35.94
N VAL A 896 -28.83 12.28 37.08
CA VAL A 896 -29.88 12.79 37.98
C VAL A 896 -29.51 14.16 38.56
N SER A 897 -30.49 14.92 39.06
CA SER A 897 -30.29 16.18 39.79
C SER A 897 -31.00 16.15 41.13
N ASP A 898 -30.36 16.64 42.21
CA ASP A 898 -30.95 16.63 43.56
C ASP A 898 -32.08 17.66 43.74
N ASP A 899 -32.13 18.70 42.89
CA ASP A 899 -33.02 19.87 43.00
C ASP A 899 -34.10 19.94 41.90
N GLY A 900 -34.16 18.93 41.02
CA GLY A 900 -35.14 18.84 39.94
C GLY A 900 -34.84 19.70 38.71
N THR A 901 -33.63 20.28 38.59
CA THR A 901 -33.22 21.02 37.39
C THR A 901 -33.17 20.13 36.14
N LEU A 902 -32.78 18.85 36.26
CA LEU A 902 -32.86 17.88 35.17
C LEU A 902 -34.28 17.28 35.11
N THR A 903 -35.14 17.88 34.27
CA THR A 903 -36.52 17.38 34.02
C THR A 903 -36.56 16.31 32.90
N PRO A 904 -37.62 15.47 32.82
CA PRO A 904 -37.77 14.47 31.75
C PRO A 904 -37.85 15.03 30.31
N ASP A 905 -38.13 16.33 30.15
CA ASP A 905 -38.24 16.97 28.84
C ASP A 905 -36.88 17.29 28.19
N HIS A 906 -35.79 17.28 28.97
CA HIS A 906 -34.43 17.47 28.46
C HIS A 906 -34.01 16.32 27.53
N ALA A 907 -33.25 16.65 26.48
CA ALA A 907 -32.60 15.68 25.61
C ALA A 907 -31.65 14.77 26.41
N LEU A 908 -30.95 15.29 27.43
CA LEU A 908 -30.07 14.49 28.30
C LEU A 908 -30.84 13.41 29.09
N SER A 909 -32.04 13.73 29.59
CA SER A 909 -32.94 12.77 30.26
C SER A 909 -33.45 11.71 29.28
N LYS A 910 -33.87 12.16 28.09
CA LYS A 910 -34.34 11.28 26.99
C LYS A 910 -33.23 10.35 26.51
N TRP A 911 -31.99 10.84 26.45
CA TRP A 911 -30.80 10.07 26.08
C TRP A 911 -30.49 8.96 27.09
N CYS A 912 -30.49 9.26 28.40
CA CYS A 912 -30.32 8.25 29.44
C CYS A 912 -31.37 7.12 29.32
N ASN A 913 -32.64 7.49 29.10
CA ASN A 913 -33.72 6.52 28.96
C ASN A 913 -33.58 5.66 27.69
N LEU A 914 -33.35 6.28 26.52
CA LEU A 914 -33.16 5.58 25.25
C LEU A 914 -31.91 4.67 25.27
N LEU A 915 -30.85 5.06 25.97
CA LEU A 915 -29.64 4.25 26.14
C LEU A 915 -29.91 3.04 27.05
N GLY A 916 -30.66 3.22 28.15
CA GLY A 916 -31.12 2.12 29.00
C GLY A 916 -32.03 1.14 28.24
N GLU A 917 -32.96 1.64 27.43
CA GLU A 917 -33.76 0.81 26.52
C GLU A 917 -32.88 0.08 25.50
N ALA A 918 -31.89 0.76 24.91
CA ALA A 918 -31.00 0.17 23.91
C ALA A 918 -30.22 -1.02 24.49
N PHE A 919 -29.54 -0.82 25.63
CA PHE A 919 -28.80 -1.89 26.30
C PHE A 919 -29.72 -3.04 26.73
N THR A 920 -30.95 -2.76 27.19
CA THR A 920 -31.94 -3.79 27.53
C THR A 920 -32.34 -4.62 26.30
N LYS A 921 -32.64 -3.99 25.16
CA LYS A 921 -32.95 -4.67 23.89
C LYS A 921 -31.78 -5.49 23.36
N LEU A 922 -30.55 -5.04 23.58
CA LEU A 922 -29.31 -5.72 23.19
C LEU A 922 -28.92 -6.85 24.17
N GLY A 923 -29.74 -7.13 25.19
CA GLY A 923 -29.55 -8.26 26.11
C GLY A 923 -28.61 -7.98 27.29
N SER A 924 -28.17 -6.74 27.48
CA SER A 924 -27.40 -6.33 28.66
C SER A 924 -28.33 -6.21 29.88
N THR A 925 -27.89 -6.72 31.03
CA THR A 925 -28.69 -6.70 32.27
C THR A 925 -28.14 -5.62 33.20
N SER A 926 -28.87 -4.51 33.38
CA SER A 926 -28.49 -3.47 34.33
C SER A 926 -28.68 -3.94 35.78
N ILE A 927 -27.65 -3.78 36.62
CA ILE A 927 -27.69 -4.11 38.04
C ILE A 927 -27.60 -2.80 38.83
N GLU A 928 -28.67 -2.46 39.54
CA GLU A 928 -28.67 -1.33 40.48
C GLU A 928 -27.61 -1.52 41.57
N PHE A 929 -26.92 -0.44 41.96
CA PHE A 929 -25.85 -0.47 42.98
C PHE A 929 -26.28 -1.15 44.29
N ASP A 930 -27.51 -0.91 44.73
CA ASP A 930 -28.08 -1.54 45.93
C ASP A 930 -28.21 -3.07 45.82
N LYS A 931 -28.33 -3.62 44.61
CA LYS A 931 -28.35 -5.06 44.35
C LYS A 931 -26.95 -5.68 44.39
N ILE A 932 -25.91 -4.98 43.91
CA ILE A 932 -24.52 -5.46 43.98
C ILE A 932 -24.13 -5.75 45.44
N LYS A 933 -24.41 -4.81 46.33
CA LYS A 933 -24.17 -4.94 47.77
C LYS A 933 -24.91 -6.13 48.40
N ALA A 934 -26.19 -6.31 48.06
CA ALA A 934 -26.99 -7.43 48.55
C ALA A 934 -26.46 -8.77 48.05
N ILE A 935 -26.07 -8.87 46.77
CA ILE A 935 -25.49 -10.07 46.16
C ILE A 935 -24.17 -10.44 46.86
N MET A 936 -23.29 -9.48 47.15
CA MET A 936 -22.04 -9.76 47.89
C MET A 936 -22.34 -10.33 49.28
N GLN A 937 -23.34 -9.81 49.99
CA GLN A 937 -23.75 -10.29 51.31
C GLN A 937 -24.41 -11.68 51.24
N GLU A 938 -25.24 -11.96 50.23
CA GLU A 938 -25.89 -13.26 50.01
C GLU A 938 -24.87 -14.36 49.61
N VAL A 939 -23.88 -14.02 48.79
CA VAL A 939 -22.73 -14.88 48.43
C VAL A 939 -21.75 -15.06 49.61
N GLY A 940 -21.98 -14.37 50.73
CA GLY A 940 -21.29 -14.59 52.00
C GLY A 940 -20.01 -13.77 52.19
N PHE A 941 -19.81 -12.68 51.44
CA PHE A 941 -18.72 -11.74 51.73
C PHE A 941 -18.97 -11.02 53.07
N LEU A 942 -17.92 -10.94 53.88
CA LEU A 942 -17.86 -10.17 55.10
C LEU A 942 -17.48 -8.72 54.80
N ASP A 943 -17.64 -7.87 55.80
CA ASP A 943 -17.06 -6.52 55.82
C ASP A 943 -17.47 -5.64 54.60
N VAL A 944 -18.69 -5.87 54.05
CA VAL A 944 -19.14 -5.24 52.80
C VAL A 944 -19.43 -3.74 52.97
N VAL A 945 -18.60 -2.92 52.32
CA VAL A 945 -18.64 -1.45 52.29
C VAL A 945 -19.22 -0.98 50.96
N ASP A 946 -20.01 0.10 50.99
CA ASP A 946 -20.58 0.79 49.83
C ASP A 946 -20.39 2.29 50.07
N LYS A 947 -19.61 2.94 49.21
CA LYS A 947 -19.31 4.38 49.23
C LYS A 947 -19.83 4.98 47.93
N ARG A 948 -20.63 6.05 48.01
CA ARG A 948 -21.24 6.70 46.84
C ARG A 948 -20.69 8.11 46.65
N PHE A 949 -20.43 8.46 45.39
CA PHE A 949 -19.91 9.75 44.96
C PHE A 949 -20.79 10.32 43.83
N LYS A 950 -20.50 11.54 43.40
CA LYS A 950 -21.22 12.25 42.33
C LYS A 950 -20.20 12.87 41.38
N TRP A 951 -20.32 12.60 40.08
CA TRP A 951 -19.58 13.32 39.04
C TRP A 951 -20.54 14.30 38.36
N PRO A 952 -20.43 15.62 38.63
CA PRO A 952 -21.26 16.63 37.97
C PRO A 952 -21.09 16.57 36.45
N THR A 953 -22.14 16.84 35.68
CA THR A 953 -22.09 16.79 34.21
C THR A 953 -21.34 17.98 33.59
N ASN A 954 -21.21 19.07 34.34
CA ASN A 954 -20.53 20.31 33.95
C ASN A 954 -20.13 21.11 35.22
N PRO A 955 -19.44 22.26 35.11
CA PRO A 955 -18.84 22.96 36.25
C PRO A 955 -19.79 23.89 37.01
N TRP A 956 -21.06 23.47 37.15
CA TRP A 956 -22.09 24.12 37.99
C TRP A 956 -21.78 24.16 39.50
N PRO A 957 -21.03 23.22 40.13
CA PRO A 957 -20.79 23.27 41.56
C PRO A 957 -20.01 24.51 42.02
N ARG A 958 -20.26 24.93 43.26
CA ARG A 958 -19.50 26.00 43.92
C ARG A 958 -18.25 25.52 44.66
N ASP A 959 -18.23 24.25 45.07
CA ASP A 959 -17.04 23.64 45.65
C ASP A 959 -15.95 23.46 44.59
N LYS A 960 -14.69 23.72 44.94
CA LYS A 960 -13.59 23.69 43.97
C LYS A 960 -13.37 22.29 43.41
N LYS A 961 -13.33 21.24 44.25
CA LYS A 961 -13.08 19.86 43.82
C LYS A 961 -14.23 19.38 42.92
N TYR A 962 -15.48 19.59 43.31
CA TYR A 962 -16.62 19.18 42.48
C TYR A 962 -16.75 19.99 41.19
N LYS A 963 -16.32 21.26 41.16
CA LYS A 963 -16.28 22.07 39.93
C LYS A 963 -15.20 21.59 38.95
N GLU A 964 -14.04 21.20 39.47
CA GLU A 964 -12.93 20.60 38.72
C GLU A 964 -13.36 19.24 38.16
N LEU A 965 -13.87 18.35 39.01
CA LEU A 965 -14.46 17.06 38.65
C LEU A 965 -15.59 17.20 37.62
N GLY A 966 -16.43 18.23 37.73
CA GLY A 966 -17.48 18.55 36.76
C GLY A 966 -16.96 19.09 35.43
N THR A 967 -15.78 19.69 35.40
CA THR A 967 -15.11 20.11 34.13
C THR A 967 -14.54 18.88 33.41
N TRP A 968 -13.89 17.98 34.15
CA TRP A 968 -13.28 16.78 33.58
C TRP A 968 -14.34 15.76 33.14
N ASN A 969 -15.41 15.56 33.94
CA ASN A 969 -16.50 14.66 33.57
C ASN A 969 -17.35 15.19 32.41
N ASN A 970 -17.43 16.52 32.23
CA ASN A 970 -18.07 17.12 31.05
C ASN A 970 -17.36 16.72 29.74
N TYR A 971 -16.02 16.77 29.72
CA TYR A 971 -15.23 16.35 28.57
C TYR A 971 -15.37 14.83 28.33
N ASN A 972 -15.11 14.01 29.37
CA ASN A 972 -15.31 12.56 29.32
C ASN A 972 -16.71 12.18 28.80
N SER A 973 -17.76 12.84 29.30
CA SER A 973 -19.14 12.61 28.87
C SER A 973 -19.38 13.05 27.42
N SER A 974 -18.83 14.19 26.99
CA SER A 974 -19.02 14.74 25.63
C SER A 974 -18.48 13.83 24.52
N GLU A 975 -17.36 13.14 24.80
CA GLU A 975 -16.80 12.10 23.94
C GLU A 975 -17.56 10.77 24.10
N ALA A 976 -17.90 10.39 25.35
CA ALA A 976 -18.72 9.20 25.62
C ALA A 976 -20.07 9.22 24.88
N LEU A 977 -20.65 10.39 24.64
CA LEU A 977 -21.91 10.53 23.91
C LEU A 977 -21.89 9.82 22.56
N GLU A 978 -20.86 9.97 21.72
CA GLU A 978 -20.85 9.28 20.43
C GLU A 978 -20.52 7.78 20.60
N SER A 979 -19.58 7.45 21.49
CA SER A 979 -19.18 6.06 21.78
C SER A 979 -20.32 5.18 22.30
N LEU A 980 -21.08 5.67 23.28
CA LEU A 980 -22.20 4.96 23.91
C LEU A 980 -23.41 4.85 22.97
N THR A 981 -23.64 5.85 22.13
CA THR A 981 -24.90 6.01 21.38
C THR A 981 -24.83 5.40 19.98
N MET A 982 -23.71 5.53 19.27
CA MET A 982 -23.64 5.26 17.83
C MET A 982 -24.01 3.80 17.49
N ALA A 983 -23.39 2.82 18.17
CA ALA A 983 -23.74 1.42 18.03
C ALA A 983 -25.07 1.06 18.74
N SER A 984 -25.34 1.64 19.91
CA SER A 984 -26.52 1.28 20.71
C SER A 984 -27.82 1.69 20.04
N PHE A 985 -27.92 2.91 19.49
CA PHE A 985 -29.15 3.43 18.91
C PHE A 985 -29.38 2.90 17.49
N SER A 986 -28.33 2.75 16.68
CA SER A 986 -28.45 2.11 15.36
C SER A 986 -28.88 0.64 15.48
N ARG A 987 -28.24 -0.15 16.36
CA ARG A 987 -28.54 -1.58 16.51
C ARG A 987 -29.83 -1.89 17.29
N ALA A 988 -30.26 -1.03 18.23
CA ALA A 988 -31.42 -1.30 19.11
C ALA A 988 -32.68 -0.45 18.83
N HIS A 989 -32.52 0.71 18.20
CA HIS A 989 -33.64 1.60 17.83
C HIS A 989 -33.75 1.81 16.32
N GLY A 990 -32.80 1.32 15.52
CA GLY A 990 -32.82 1.42 14.05
C GLY A 990 -32.45 2.80 13.52
N TRP A 991 -31.86 3.67 14.35
CA TRP A 991 -31.53 5.05 13.96
C TRP A 991 -30.34 5.11 12.99
N SER A 992 -30.44 5.97 12.00
CA SER A 992 -29.32 6.33 11.12
C SER A 992 -28.22 7.09 11.89
N ARG A 993 -27.01 7.14 11.32
CA ARG A 993 -25.90 7.96 11.84
C ARG A 993 -26.32 9.42 12.02
N ASP A 994 -27.08 9.96 11.08
CA ASP A 994 -27.48 11.37 11.08
C ASP A 994 -28.53 11.66 12.17
N GLU A 995 -29.49 10.76 12.41
CA GLU A 995 -30.44 10.88 13.53
C GLU A 995 -29.72 10.83 14.88
N VAL A 996 -28.72 9.95 15.03
CA VAL A 996 -27.88 9.91 16.24
C VAL A 996 -27.10 11.22 16.40
N ILE A 997 -26.40 11.69 15.38
CA ILE A 997 -25.61 12.93 15.45
C ILE A 997 -26.51 14.14 15.78
N MET A 998 -27.66 14.26 15.09
CA MET A 998 -28.58 15.37 15.30
C MET A 998 -29.20 15.36 16.70
N PHE A 999 -29.55 14.20 17.25
CA PHE A 999 -30.00 14.11 18.64
C PHE A 999 -28.87 14.45 19.62
N LEU A 1000 -27.65 13.96 19.38
CA LEU A 1000 -26.49 14.27 20.22
C LEU A 1000 -26.11 15.76 20.20
N VAL A 1001 -26.49 16.54 19.18
CA VAL A 1001 -26.36 18.02 19.22
C VAL A 1001 -27.23 18.63 20.32
N ASP A 1002 -28.45 18.12 20.55
CA ASP A 1002 -29.31 18.61 21.65
C ASP A 1002 -28.86 18.06 23.01
N VAL A 1003 -28.45 16.79 23.08
CA VAL A 1003 -27.85 16.21 24.31
C VAL A 1003 -26.59 16.98 24.74
N ARG A 1004 -25.74 17.40 23.78
CA ARG A 1004 -24.56 18.23 24.03
C ARG A 1004 -24.91 19.65 24.51
N LYS A 1005 -26.10 20.19 24.22
CA LYS A 1005 -26.55 21.48 24.79
C LYS A 1005 -26.85 21.31 26.28
N ASP A 1006 -27.73 20.36 26.60
CA ASP A 1006 -28.14 20.08 27.98
C ASP A 1006 -26.96 19.68 28.87
N LEU A 1007 -26.07 18.82 28.38
CA LEU A 1007 -24.86 18.40 29.10
C LEU A 1007 -23.99 19.60 29.52
N ASN A 1008 -23.93 20.63 28.67
CA ASN A 1008 -23.11 21.82 28.85
C ASN A 1008 -23.84 23.00 29.53
N ASP A 1009 -25.13 22.91 29.84
CA ASP A 1009 -25.87 24.00 30.49
C ASP A 1009 -25.61 24.02 32.01
N PRO A 1010 -24.96 25.06 32.56
CA PRO A 1010 -24.63 25.13 33.98
C PRO A 1010 -25.83 25.46 34.89
N SER A 1011 -27.03 25.63 34.34
CA SER A 1011 -28.29 25.68 35.10
C SER A 1011 -28.94 24.31 35.29
N ILE A 1012 -28.48 23.28 34.56
CA ILE A 1012 -28.88 21.88 34.76
C ILE A 1012 -27.87 21.25 35.73
N HIS A 1013 -28.24 21.14 37.00
CA HIS A 1013 -27.39 20.60 38.07
C HIS A 1013 -27.36 19.06 38.10
N ALA A 1014 -27.13 18.46 36.92
CA ALA A 1014 -27.07 17.02 36.76
C ALA A 1014 -25.71 16.43 37.22
N TYR A 1015 -25.73 15.16 37.60
CA TYR A 1015 -24.55 14.37 37.90
C TYR A 1015 -24.75 12.88 37.55
N ASN A 1016 -23.66 12.19 37.23
CA ASN A 1016 -23.59 10.73 37.25
C ASN A 1016 -23.44 10.26 38.71
N PRO A 1017 -24.31 9.36 39.21
CA PRO A 1017 -24.06 8.63 40.44
C PRO A 1017 -22.85 7.70 40.26
N ILE A 1018 -21.99 7.58 41.27
CA ILE A 1018 -20.81 6.70 41.25
C ILE A 1018 -20.83 5.86 42.53
N CYS A 1019 -20.37 4.61 42.49
CA CYS A 1019 -20.10 3.85 43.72
C CYS A 1019 -18.76 3.09 43.69
N SER A 1020 -18.22 2.86 44.88
CA SER A 1020 -17.16 1.88 45.16
C SER A 1020 -17.73 0.91 46.19
N ILE A 1021 -17.95 -0.34 45.80
CA ILE A 1021 -18.53 -1.39 46.66
C ILE A 1021 -17.50 -2.50 46.82
N SER A 1022 -17.08 -2.79 48.03
CA SER A 1022 -16.04 -3.79 48.32
C SER A 1022 -16.36 -4.68 49.51
N GLY A 1023 -15.78 -5.87 49.56
CA GLY A 1023 -16.01 -6.85 50.62
C GLY A 1023 -14.95 -7.95 50.66
N ARG A 1024 -14.85 -8.65 51.80
CA ARG A 1024 -13.83 -9.67 52.06
C ARG A 1024 -14.43 -11.08 52.06
N LYS A 1025 -13.79 -12.05 51.42
CA LYS A 1025 -14.22 -13.45 51.46
C LYS A 1025 -13.88 -14.07 52.85
N PRO A 1026 -14.78 -14.84 53.48
CA PRO A 1026 -14.52 -15.48 54.78
C PRO A 1026 -13.23 -16.32 54.81
N ASP A 1027 -12.65 -16.47 55.99
CA ASP A 1027 -11.39 -17.20 56.23
C ASP A 1027 -11.58 -18.74 56.36
N ILE A 1028 -12.52 -19.31 55.60
CA ILE A 1028 -12.98 -20.72 55.68
C ILE A 1028 -12.43 -21.56 54.51
#